data_AF-A0A9P6F0W0-F1
#
_entry.id   AF-A0A9P6F0W0-F1
#
_cell.length_a   1.000
_cell.length_b   1.000
_cell.length_c   1.000
_cell.angle_alpha   90.00
_cell.angle_beta   90.00
_cell.angle_gamma   90.00
#
_symmetry.space_group_name_H-M   'P 1'
#
loop_
_entity.id
_entity.type
_entity.pdbx_description
1 polymer ?
#
loop_
_entity_poly.entity_id
_entity_poly.type
_entity_poly.pdbx_seq_one_letter_code
_entity_poly.pdbx_strand_id
1 'polypeptide(L)'
;MEEYVAGLEQTLRQVINFDTNDQIKEATSALKTKYFAEANCVPALVHIIQTSPQKEIRQLAAVELRKQVTNWWTALELDVRTAVKAKLLEIILNEPESLPRHSTARVIATVGRVEIPANTWSELIAFLFQCSSSPTAGHREVGVYVIYAIFEVTDAFAENLRQLLELFSRTIVDPESSVVRTTTVQALGKIADFIEDDQKEEIAMFSELVPHMVNVLQQTLTDGDEESAVKCFDVFDQLLLLEIPVISKHVQSLIQFFLNIGSNKSYEPIVRVQGLSFLMWAVVYKKTKIQRLKLVGPMIQALMPIAAEEEPEDLDEDSPARLAFKVINTLATNLPPQQVFPIAAEGILTYMQNPEPLFRKAAMVTLAVLVEGSVDFIRPKFNELLTLVCTGLRDPDATVRRAACMALSSLAEEFDEEVAENHATLLPLVFNLMNEPTPEITKQACNALDAILEGLGDNILQYLPELMQKLIHMLENSQGETRAIVVAAIGSAAHASGQEFTPYFVEVTKRLQHLMSLRSNDDEIMLRSVSTDALGAIAVAVGKEAFRPYLNDLMLLAMEGLHLSNNRLRECGFYFFAGIAQVFADEFAPYLEAIVPQLIHSCKLDENTTRLENDIEDLDELEGEEGEEDSYVYKSAIADEKEVAADTIGELFQYTGSAFLPYVESTVEQLLELSTHLADGVRKASCRSLFNFLRAFYKLSNSQEWKAGLPVTVPLHENVAQLNSLVMPAILAVWDEEDEKMVVFQICNEMVETVRLCGPGIIAEHIGDIAEKLQLLFEKKAYCQQELVDDEGLLEEDEQAEYDALLITGASDLVGALAAVLGASFVPYARVFIPHIAKYYKKSKPSSERSMAMGCLGEIANGMSTGITEFTEQLFPLIVKGLSDEEDEVRSNAAFAIGALCQNTTIDLSSHYPALLQALYPLFQGQDLSNVTDNACGAVARMIMKHPNVVPVEQVLPVFVQALPLKVDFEENEPVFKLLFSLIRAQNAWIFANLVQLLAVFADVLPREGELKPTTRQEMVEIVKQLNQQFPALNIASTPLGAFL
;
A
#
# COMPACT_ATOMS: atom_id res chain seq x y z
N MET A 1 38.45 -43.26 18.11
CA MET A 1 37.01 -42.97 18.10
C MET A 1 36.50 -42.66 19.50
N GLU A 2 36.72 -43.53 20.49
CA GLU A 2 36.25 -43.31 21.88
C GLU A 2 36.76 -41.99 22.51
N GLU A 3 38.06 -41.68 22.42
CA GLU A 3 38.61 -40.40 22.92
C GLU A 3 38.02 -39.17 22.20
N TYR A 4 37.68 -39.31 20.92
CA TYR A 4 37.09 -38.24 20.12
C TYR A 4 35.65 -37.98 20.53
N VAL A 5 34.85 -39.03 20.72
CA VAL A 5 33.46 -38.96 21.20
C VAL A 5 33.40 -38.35 22.59
N ALA A 6 34.27 -38.79 23.51
CA ALA A 6 34.33 -38.24 24.86
C ALA A 6 34.69 -36.74 24.87
N GLY A 7 35.64 -36.32 24.01
CA GLY A 7 36.01 -34.90 23.87
C GLY A 7 34.90 -34.04 23.26
N LEU A 8 34.19 -34.57 22.26
CA LEU A 8 33.04 -33.91 21.65
C LEU A 8 31.90 -33.74 22.66
N GLU A 9 31.52 -34.80 23.38
CA GLU A 9 30.49 -34.74 24.42
C GLU A 9 30.87 -33.73 25.53
N GLN A 10 32.14 -33.71 25.94
CA GLN A 10 32.62 -32.72 26.91
C GLN A 10 32.49 -31.28 26.38
N THR A 11 32.75 -31.05 25.10
CA THR A 11 32.64 -29.73 24.49
C THR A 11 31.18 -29.30 24.33
N LEU A 12 30.26 -30.22 23.98
CA LEU A 12 28.82 -29.96 23.99
C LEU A 12 28.33 -29.60 25.40
N ARG A 13 28.82 -30.29 26.44
CA ARG A 13 28.53 -29.94 27.84
C ARG A 13 29.02 -28.54 28.20
N GLN A 14 30.14 -28.10 27.64
CA GLN A 14 30.66 -26.75 27.87
C GLN A 14 29.74 -25.68 27.26
N VAL A 15 29.20 -25.92 26.06
CA VAL A 15 28.25 -24.98 25.42
C VAL A 15 27.00 -24.76 26.29
N ILE A 16 26.46 -25.82 26.91
CA ILE A 16 25.25 -25.72 27.74
C ILE A 16 25.52 -25.13 29.12
N ASN A 17 26.70 -25.35 29.71
CA ASN A 17 26.98 -25.01 31.11
C ASN A 17 27.81 -23.74 31.31
N PHE A 18 28.14 -22.99 30.25
CA PHE A 18 28.90 -21.74 30.39
C PHE A 18 27.97 -20.53 30.52
N ASP A 19 28.28 -19.66 31.49
CA ASP A 19 27.44 -18.50 31.83
C ASP A 19 27.84 -17.21 31.09
N THR A 20 28.92 -17.23 30.28
CA THR A 20 29.42 -16.03 29.58
C THR A 20 29.52 -16.23 28.08
N ASN A 21 29.12 -15.21 27.32
CA ASN A 21 29.13 -15.21 25.85
C ASN A 21 30.50 -15.51 25.25
N ASP A 22 31.59 -15.08 25.89
CA ASP A 22 32.96 -15.36 25.40
C ASP A 22 33.33 -16.84 25.54
N GLN A 23 32.90 -17.50 26.63
CA GLN A 23 33.16 -18.93 26.85
C GLN A 23 32.30 -19.81 25.93
N ILE A 24 31.04 -19.44 25.71
CA ILE A 24 30.17 -20.11 24.73
C ILE A 24 30.77 -19.98 23.33
N LYS A 25 31.21 -18.78 22.92
CA LYS A 25 31.88 -18.56 21.62
C LYS A 25 33.15 -19.41 21.47
N GLU A 26 33.98 -19.54 22.51
CA GLU A 26 35.17 -20.39 22.48
C GLU A 26 34.82 -21.87 22.32
N ALA A 27 33.81 -22.36 23.06
CA ALA A 27 33.34 -23.75 22.95
C ALA A 27 32.72 -24.05 21.58
N THR A 28 31.88 -23.15 21.05
CA THR A 28 31.28 -23.28 19.71
C THR A 28 32.35 -23.21 18.61
N SER A 29 33.37 -22.36 18.77
CA SER A 29 34.53 -22.35 17.87
C SER A 29 35.32 -23.66 17.92
N ALA A 30 35.50 -24.24 19.12
CA ALA A 30 36.15 -25.54 19.27
C ALA A 30 35.34 -26.68 18.62
N LEU A 31 34.00 -26.67 18.73
CA LEU A 31 33.13 -27.59 18.00
C LEU A 31 33.37 -27.50 16.50
N LYS A 32 33.31 -26.30 15.92
CA LYS A 32 33.49 -26.06 14.49
C LYS A 32 34.88 -26.45 13.98
N THR A 33 35.93 -26.09 14.71
CA THR A 33 37.32 -26.22 14.24
C THR A 33 37.96 -27.58 14.54
N LYS A 34 37.58 -28.25 15.64
CA LYS A 34 38.21 -29.51 16.08
C LYS A 34 37.37 -30.74 15.81
N TYR A 35 36.04 -30.63 15.93
CA TYR A 35 35.16 -31.79 15.87
C TYR A 35 34.37 -31.84 14.56
N PHE A 36 33.76 -30.75 14.13
CA PHE A 36 32.92 -30.71 12.90
C PHE A 36 33.72 -30.53 11.59
N ALA A 37 35.05 -30.60 11.66
CA ALA A 37 35.94 -30.46 10.51
C ALA A 37 36.01 -31.72 9.62
N GLU A 38 35.53 -32.88 10.09
CA GLU A 38 35.57 -34.15 9.36
C GLU A 38 34.25 -34.92 9.52
N ALA A 39 33.93 -35.77 8.52
CA ALA A 39 32.69 -36.54 8.47
C ALA A 39 32.50 -37.52 9.65
N ASN A 40 33.57 -37.88 10.37
CA ASN A 40 33.51 -38.73 11.57
C ASN A 40 32.68 -38.14 12.71
N CYS A 41 32.36 -36.84 12.68
CA CYS A 41 31.45 -36.21 13.64
C CYS A 41 30.03 -36.79 13.57
N VAL A 42 29.55 -37.22 12.39
CA VAL A 42 28.20 -37.75 12.19
C VAL A 42 27.96 -39.01 13.03
N PRO A 43 28.71 -40.12 12.87
CA PRO A 43 28.53 -41.30 13.71
C PRO A 43 28.87 -41.05 15.19
N ALA A 44 29.75 -40.08 15.50
CA ALA A 44 30.08 -39.71 16.87
C ALA A 44 28.89 -39.04 17.58
N LEU A 45 28.21 -38.10 16.92
CA LEU A 45 27.01 -37.45 17.46
C LEU A 45 25.86 -38.46 17.62
N VAL A 46 25.65 -39.37 16.67
CA VAL A 46 24.67 -40.48 16.81
C VAL A 46 24.94 -41.32 18.06
N HIS A 47 26.21 -41.62 18.34
CA HIS A 47 26.59 -42.35 19.55
C HIS A 47 26.29 -41.55 20.83
N ILE A 48 26.54 -40.23 20.84
CA ILE A 48 26.24 -39.36 21.98
C ILE A 48 24.73 -39.30 22.22
N ILE A 49 23.92 -39.15 21.17
CA ILE A 49 22.46 -39.19 21.26
C ILE A 49 22.01 -40.53 21.86
N GLN A 50 22.59 -41.66 21.45
CA GLN A 50 22.18 -42.96 21.98
C GLN A 50 22.58 -43.18 23.46
N THR A 51 23.73 -42.66 23.90
CA THR A 51 24.38 -43.11 25.14
C THR A 51 24.43 -42.08 26.25
N SER A 52 24.28 -40.78 25.95
CA SER A 52 24.42 -39.74 26.96
C SER A 52 23.29 -39.79 27.98
N PRO A 53 23.58 -39.76 29.30
CA PRO A 53 22.55 -39.79 30.33
C PRO A 53 21.80 -38.46 30.47
N GLN A 54 22.32 -37.36 29.93
CA GLN A 54 21.72 -36.02 30.03
C GLN A 54 20.87 -35.73 28.80
N LYS A 55 19.59 -35.38 29.01
CA LYS A 55 18.64 -35.14 27.89
C LYS A 55 19.05 -33.92 27.07
N GLU A 56 19.58 -32.88 27.71
CA GLU A 56 20.03 -31.63 27.10
C GLU A 56 21.20 -31.90 26.14
N ILE A 57 22.08 -32.83 26.50
CA ILE A 57 23.20 -33.25 25.64
C ILE A 57 22.71 -34.11 24.47
N ARG A 58 21.73 -34.99 24.67
CA ARG A 58 21.12 -35.75 23.57
C ARG A 58 20.42 -34.81 22.57
N GLN A 59 19.68 -33.82 23.07
CA GLN A 59 19.01 -32.81 22.23
C GLN A 59 20.02 -31.98 21.44
N LEU A 60 20.99 -31.34 22.11
CA LEU A 60 22.01 -30.54 21.43
C LEU A 60 22.83 -31.37 20.42
N ALA A 61 23.17 -32.62 20.76
CA ALA A 61 23.85 -33.51 19.83
C ALA A 61 23.01 -33.83 18.60
N ALA A 62 21.69 -33.97 18.73
CA ALA A 62 20.77 -34.17 17.60
C ALA A 62 20.63 -32.89 16.74
N VAL A 63 20.54 -31.71 17.37
CA VAL A 63 20.53 -30.42 16.66
C VAL A 63 21.81 -30.22 15.86
N GLU A 64 22.98 -30.45 16.46
CA GLU A 64 24.25 -30.35 15.75
C GLU A 64 24.40 -31.44 14.68
N LEU A 65 23.91 -32.66 14.94
CA LEU A 65 23.90 -33.73 13.95
C LEU A 65 23.08 -33.34 12.71
N ARG A 66 21.93 -32.69 12.88
CA ARG A 66 21.10 -32.17 11.77
C ARG A 66 21.94 -31.29 10.84
N LYS A 67 22.67 -30.31 11.42
CA LYS A 67 23.56 -29.41 10.69
C LYS A 67 24.70 -30.18 9.99
N GLN A 68 25.31 -31.13 10.68
CA GLN A 68 26.44 -31.90 10.15
C GLN A 68 26.05 -32.91 9.07
N VAL A 69 24.82 -33.45 9.08
CA VAL A 69 24.30 -34.30 8.01
C VAL A 69 24.31 -33.52 6.69
N THR A 70 23.84 -32.27 6.68
CA THR A 70 23.87 -31.41 5.48
C THR A 70 25.29 -31.25 4.91
N ASN A 71 26.30 -31.13 5.77
CA ASN A 71 27.70 -30.92 5.35
C ASN A 71 28.41 -32.21 4.92
N TRP A 72 28.17 -33.32 5.62
CA TRP A 72 29.06 -34.48 5.57
C TRP A 72 28.40 -35.78 5.11
N TRP A 73 27.06 -35.84 5.02
CA TRP A 73 26.36 -37.11 4.79
C TRP A 73 26.81 -37.85 3.52
N THR A 74 26.93 -37.14 2.41
CA THR A 74 27.34 -37.71 1.12
C THR A 74 28.80 -38.15 1.07
N ALA A 75 29.64 -37.63 1.98
CA ALA A 75 31.05 -38.00 2.11
C ALA A 75 31.27 -39.29 2.93
N LEU A 76 30.24 -39.80 3.60
CA LEU A 76 30.32 -41.03 4.39
C LEU A 76 30.27 -42.29 3.49
N GLU A 77 31.05 -43.29 3.88
CA GLU A 77 30.98 -44.62 3.28
C GLU A 77 29.58 -45.23 3.45
N LEU A 78 29.15 -46.04 2.48
CA LEU A 78 27.79 -46.60 2.43
C LEU A 78 27.46 -47.46 3.66
N ASP A 79 28.44 -48.24 4.15
CA ASP A 79 28.26 -49.07 5.35
C ASP A 79 28.03 -48.22 6.61
N VAL A 80 28.70 -47.06 6.71
CA VAL A 80 28.53 -46.10 7.81
C VAL A 80 27.16 -45.43 7.72
N ARG A 81 26.75 -44.96 6.54
CA ARG A 81 25.40 -44.42 6.33
C ARG A 81 24.32 -45.42 6.70
N THR A 82 24.47 -46.68 6.28
CA THR A 82 23.52 -47.76 6.59
C THR A 82 23.43 -48.01 8.10
N ALA A 83 24.57 -48.05 8.80
CA ALA A 83 24.61 -48.22 10.25
C ALA A 83 23.98 -47.03 10.99
N VAL A 84 24.24 -45.80 10.56
CA VAL A 84 23.66 -44.58 11.14
C VAL A 84 22.14 -44.56 10.93
N LYS A 85 21.65 -44.83 9.71
CA LYS A 85 20.22 -44.94 9.41
C LYS A 85 19.51 -45.92 10.35
N ALA A 86 20.03 -47.14 10.48
CA ALA A 86 19.47 -48.15 11.37
C ALA A 86 19.46 -47.69 12.85
N LYS A 87 20.53 -47.02 13.29
CA LYS A 87 20.65 -46.52 14.67
C LYS A 87 19.70 -45.38 14.97
N LEU A 88 19.48 -44.45 14.05
CA LEU A 88 18.52 -43.36 14.24
C LEU A 88 17.10 -43.89 14.46
N LEU A 89 16.68 -44.90 13.68
CA LEU A 89 15.37 -45.55 13.84
C LEU A 89 15.25 -46.31 15.18
N GLU A 90 16.34 -46.88 15.68
CA GLU A 90 16.39 -47.52 17.00
C GLU A 90 16.30 -46.47 18.13
N ILE A 91 17.07 -45.38 18.02
CA ILE A 91 17.14 -44.31 19.02
C ILE A 91 15.77 -43.67 19.20
N ILE A 92 15.13 -43.25 18.10
CA ILE A 92 13.89 -42.48 18.17
C ILE A 92 12.72 -43.26 18.82
N LEU A 93 12.66 -44.59 18.65
CA LEU A 93 11.65 -45.43 19.29
C LEU A 93 11.87 -45.62 20.79
N ASN A 94 13.12 -45.50 21.24
CA ASN A 94 13.48 -45.76 22.63
C ASN A 94 13.73 -44.48 23.45
N GLU A 95 13.78 -43.30 22.82
CA GLU A 95 13.99 -42.02 23.49
C GLU A 95 12.74 -41.64 24.32
N PRO A 96 12.81 -41.58 25.66
CA PRO A 96 11.66 -41.29 26.50
C PRO A 96 11.25 -39.81 26.52
N GLU A 97 12.18 -38.89 26.28
CA GLU A 97 11.94 -37.44 26.37
C GLU A 97 11.50 -36.87 25.01
N SER A 98 10.55 -35.92 25.01
CA SER A 98 10.00 -35.35 23.76
C SER A 98 11.01 -34.52 22.97
N LEU A 99 11.72 -33.58 23.60
CA LEU A 99 12.65 -32.67 22.90
C LEU A 99 13.79 -33.42 22.15
N PRO A 100 14.54 -34.35 22.79
CA PRO A 100 15.56 -35.11 22.07
C PRO A 100 14.96 -36.03 21.00
N ARG A 101 13.72 -36.52 21.19
CA ARG A 101 13.01 -37.35 20.21
C ARG A 101 12.65 -36.53 18.96
N HIS A 102 12.10 -35.33 19.13
CA HIS A 102 11.80 -34.39 18.03
C HIS A 102 13.07 -33.96 17.29
N SER A 103 14.11 -33.58 18.02
CA SER A 103 15.42 -33.25 17.44
C SER A 103 15.98 -34.42 16.62
N THR A 104 15.84 -35.66 17.11
CA THR A 104 16.24 -36.88 16.37
C THR A 104 15.36 -37.12 15.14
N ALA A 105 14.06 -36.83 15.22
CA ALA A 105 13.15 -36.91 14.07
C ALA A 105 13.57 -35.96 12.94
N ARG A 106 13.94 -34.72 13.28
CA ARG A 106 14.46 -33.73 12.31
C ARG A 106 15.79 -34.17 11.68
N VAL A 107 16.64 -34.90 12.42
CA VAL A 107 17.82 -35.56 11.82
C VAL A 107 17.40 -36.64 10.81
N ILE A 108 16.45 -37.51 11.16
CA ILE A 108 15.94 -38.55 10.25
C ILE A 108 15.38 -37.92 8.98
N ALA A 109 14.60 -36.83 9.10
CA ALA A 109 14.10 -36.06 7.97
C ALA A 109 15.22 -35.50 7.10
N THR A 110 16.23 -34.86 7.69
CA THR A 110 17.38 -34.28 6.97
C THR A 110 18.18 -35.35 6.21
N VAL A 111 18.34 -36.54 6.80
CA VAL A 111 18.92 -37.69 6.09
C VAL A 111 17.97 -38.17 4.97
N GLY A 112 16.67 -38.22 5.25
CA GLY A 112 15.60 -38.57 4.31
C GLY A 112 15.62 -37.70 3.06
N ARG A 113 15.83 -36.38 3.20
CA ARG A 113 16.00 -35.43 2.09
C ARG A 113 17.03 -35.88 1.05
N VAL A 114 18.08 -36.59 1.47
CA VAL A 114 19.11 -37.11 0.56
C VAL A 114 18.78 -38.53 0.08
N GLU A 115 18.31 -39.39 0.98
CA GLU A 115 18.23 -40.83 0.71
C GLU A 115 16.89 -41.27 0.07
N ILE A 116 15.79 -40.54 0.31
CA ILE A 116 14.45 -40.80 -0.28
C ILE A 116 14.48 -40.56 -1.79
N PRO A 117 14.91 -39.39 -2.32
CA PRO A 117 14.96 -39.17 -3.77
C PRO A 117 15.93 -40.14 -4.48
N ALA A 118 17.01 -40.54 -3.78
CA ALA A 118 17.97 -41.51 -4.28
C ALA A 118 17.46 -42.97 -4.21
N ASN A 119 16.30 -43.22 -3.60
CA ASN A 119 15.74 -44.55 -3.35
C ASN A 119 16.71 -45.50 -2.63
N THR A 120 17.43 -44.97 -1.64
CA THR A 120 18.49 -45.68 -0.89
C THR A 120 18.12 -45.98 0.56
N TRP A 121 16.92 -45.59 1.00
CA TRP A 121 16.38 -45.87 2.34
C TRP A 121 14.93 -46.35 2.29
N SER A 122 14.69 -47.46 1.58
CA SER A 122 13.35 -48.01 1.35
C SER A 122 12.66 -48.50 2.63
N GLU A 123 13.43 -48.83 3.67
CA GLU A 123 12.89 -49.27 4.97
C GLU A 123 12.19 -48.14 5.74
N LEU A 124 12.55 -46.88 5.49
CA LEU A 124 12.01 -45.73 6.21
C LEU A 124 10.50 -45.62 6.02
N ILE A 125 10.01 -45.75 4.79
CA ILE A 125 8.58 -45.63 4.48
C ILE A 125 7.79 -46.70 5.25
N ALA A 126 8.20 -47.96 5.14
CA ALA A 126 7.55 -49.06 5.83
C ALA A 126 7.59 -48.89 7.36
N PHE A 127 8.71 -48.41 7.90
CA PHE A 127 8.87 -48.08 9.31
C PHE A 127 7.86 -47.03 9.76
N LEU A 128 7.70 -45.93 9.02
CA LEU A 128 6.81 -44.83 9.38
C LEU A 128 5.35 -45.28 9.41
N PHE A 129 4.86 -45.95 8.37
CA PHE A 129 3.49 -46.48 8.34
C PHE A 129 3.22 -47.50 9.46
N GLN A 130 4.22 -48.35 9.78
CA GLN A 130 4.12 -49.30 10.88
C GLN A 130 4.07 -48.59 12.25
N CYS A 131 4.91 -47.57 12.45
CA CYS A 131 4.93 -46.78 13.68
C CYS A 131 3.61 -46.03 13.89
N SER A 132 3.11 -45.34 12.86
CA SER A 132 1.84 -44.60 12.90
C SER A 132 0.61 -45.49 13.11
N SER A 133 0.71 -46.80 12.82
CA SER A 133 -0.35 -47.79 13.07
C SER A 133 -0.10 -48.68 14.31
N SER A 134 0.90 -48.34 15.14
CA SER A 134 1.31 -49.15 16.29
C SER A 134 0.25 -49.15 17.40
N PRO A 135 0.09 -50.24 18.17
CA PRO A 135 -0.75 -50.23 19.37
C PRO A 135 -0.19 -49.34 20.50
N THR A 136 1.03 -48.80 20.38
CA THR A 136 1.65 -47.92 21.38
C THR A 136 1.56 -46.46 20.93
N ALA A 137 0.90 -45.61 21.72
CA ALA A 137 0.72 -44.19 21.40
C ALA A 137 2.03 -43.44 21.08
N GLY A 138 3.08 -43.65 21.88
CA GLY A 138 4.38 -43.01 21.64
C GLY A 138 5.03 -43.40 20.30
N HIS A 139 4.80 -44.63 19.82
CA HIS A 139 5.26 -45.01 18.47
C HIS A 139 4.45 -44.32 17.38
N ARG A 140 3.15 -44.12 17.59
CA ARG A 140 2.31 -43.40 16.62
C ARG A 140 2.71 -41.94 16.52
N GLU A 141 2.99 -41.31 17.65
CA GLU A 141 3.53 -39.95 17.74
C GLU A 141 4.83 -39.82 16.95
N VAL A 142 5.81 -40.71 17.17
CA VAL A 142 7.05 -40.77 16.39
C VAL A 142 6.78 -40.90 14.90
N GLY A 143 5.90 -41.82 14.51
CA GLY A 143 5.59 -42.05 13.10
C GLY A 143 5.02 -40.81 12.40
N VAL A 144 4.05 -40.14 13.04
CA VAL A 144 3.42 -38.94 12.48
C VAL A 144 4.37 -37.74 12.48
N TYR A 145 5.12 -37.52 13.57
CA TYR A 145 6.05 -36.39 13.68
C TYR A 145 7.21 -36.48 12.68
N VAL A 146 7.76 -37.69 12.45
CA VAL A 146 8.82 -37.86 11.44
C VAL A 146 8.26 -37.63 10.02
N ILE A 147 7.02 -38.03 9.73
CA ILE A 147 6.37 -37.71 8.45
C ILE A 147 6.26 -36.19 8.29
N TYR A 148 5.74 -35.48 9.30
CA TYR A 148 5.67 -34.03 9.34
C TYR A 148 7.04 -33.40 9.03
N ALA A 149 8.09 -33.80 9.76
CA ALA A 149 9.44 -33.27 9.59
C ALA A 149 10.05 -33.60 8.20
N ILE A 150 9.67 -34.71 7.56
CA ILE A 150 10.13 -35.04 6.20
C ILE A 150 9.56 -34.04 5.18
N PHE A 151 8.28 -33.68 5.30
CA PHE A 151 7.67 -32.71 4.39
C PHE A 151 8.22 -31.28 4.59
N GLU A 152 8.75 -30.94 5.77
CA GLU A 152 9.48 -29.67 5.96
C GLU A 152 10.77 -29.58 5.13
N VAL A 153 11.32 -30.71 4.65
CA VAL A 153 12.65 -30.72 4.03
C VAL A 153 12.72 -31.35 2.64
N THR A 154 11.68 -32.06 2.18
CA THR A 154 11.65 -32.67 0.85
C THR A 154 10.23 -32.99 0.36
N ASP A 155 10.03 -32.78 -0.94
CA ASP A 155 8.85 -33.16 -1.73
C ASP A 155 8.82 -34.64 -2.14
N ALA A 156 9.96 -35.34 -2.09
CA ALA A 156 10.11 -36.69 -2.62
C ALA A 156 9.23 -37.75 -1.91
N PHE A 157 8.61 -37.39 -0.80
CA PHE A 157 7.66 -38.24 -0.09
C PHE A 157 6.21 -38.11 -0.62
N ALA A 158 5.93 -37.11 -1.48
CA ALA A 158 4.62 -36.81 -2.05
C ALA A 158 4.04 -37.93 -2.93
N GLU A 159 4.85 -38.85 -3.45
CA GLU A 159 4.32 -40.04 -4.16
C GLU A 159 3.38 -40.91 -3.28
N ASN A 160 3.44 -40.74 -1.96
CA ASN A 160 2.64 -41.50 -0.99
C ASN A 160 1.41 -40.72 -0.47
N LEU A 161 1.10 -39.53 -1.01
CA LEU A 161 0.04 -38.62 -0.52
C LEU A 161 -1.27 -39.34 -0.17
N ARG A 162 -1.81 -40.14 -1.08
CA ARG A 162 -3.06 -40.87 -0.86
C ARG A 162 -3.01 -41.81 0.35
N GLN A 163 -1.93 -42.56 0.49
CA GLN A 163 -1.73 -43.51 1.59
C GLN A 163 -1.58 -42.76 2.92
N LEU A 164 -0.94 -41.59 2.88
CA LEU A 164 -0.78 -40.71 4.04
C LEU A 164 -2.12 -40.08 4.47
N LEU A 165 -2.94 -39.61 3.53
CA LEU A 165 -4.29 -39.12 3.83
C LEU A 165 -5.17 -40.23 4.45
N GLU A 166 -5.08 -41.46 3.93
CA GLU A 166 -5.76 -42.62 4.55
C GLU A 166 -5.24 -42.92 5.97
N LEU A 167 -3.93 -42.83 6.18
CA LEU A 167 -3.32 -43.00 7.51
C LEU A 167 -3.79 -41.91 8.47
N PHE A 168 -3.75 -40.65 8.04
CA PHE A 168 -4.13 -39.48 8.83
C PHE A 168 -5.62 -39.43 9.14
N SER A 169 -6.48 -40.01 8.29
CA SER A 169 -7.89 -40.25 8.64
C SER A 169 -8.10 -41.08 9.91
N ARG A 170 -7.09 -41.86 10.33
CA ARG A 170 -7.12 -42.68 11.55
C ARG A 170 -6.41 -42.00 12.71
N THR A 171 -5.26 -41.36 12.47
CA THR A 171 -4.46 -40.72 13.55
C THR A 171 -5.04 -39.39 14.00
N ILE A 172 -5.79 -38.68 13.15
CA ILE A 172 -6.47 -37.43 13.52
C ILE A 172 -7.55 -37.65 14.59
N VAL A 173 -8.09 -38.87 14.68
CA VAL A 173 -9.05 -39.32 15.69
C VAL A 173 -8.43 -40.32 16.67
N ASP A 174 -7.13 -40.22 16.93
CA ASP A 174 -6.44 -41.12 17.85
C ASP A 174 -7.14 -41.18 19.21
N PRO A 175 -7.52 -42.38 19.70
CA PRO A 175 -8.32 -42.52 20.91
C PRO A 175 -7.52 -42.35 22.21
N GLU A 176 -6.19 -42.42 22.15
CA GLU A 176 -5.32 -42.47 23.33
C GLU A 176 -4.52 -41.17 23.53
N SER A 177 -4.04 -40.54 22.46
CA SER A 177 -3.09 -39.42 22.55
C SER A 177 -3.57 -38.16 21.85
N SER A 178 -3.69 -37.06 22.61
CA SER A 178 -3.91 -35.71 22.06
C SER A 178 -2.74 -35.25 21.20
N VAL A 179 -1.51 -35.55 21.62
CA VAL A 179 -0.28 -35.20 20.88
C VAL A 179 -0.31 -35.80 19.48
N VAL A 180 -0.70 -37.09 19.33
CA VAL A 180 -0.83 -37.72 18.01
C VAL A 180 -1.83 -36.98 17.13
N ARG A 181 -2.97 -36.53 17.70
CA ARG A 181 -3.99 -35.78 16.97
C ARG A 181 -3.45 -34.42 16.52
N THR A 182 -2.84 -33.65 17.43
CA THR A 182 -2.25 -32.33 17.13
C THR A 182 -1.14 -32.43 16.09
N THR A 183 -0.21 -33.37 16.24
CA THR A 183 0.85 -33.60 15.24
C THR A 183 0.27 -34.07 13.90
N THR A 184 -0.85 -34.79 13.89
CA THR A 184 -1.54 -35.11 12.63
C THR A 184 -2.09 -33.86 11.95
N VAL A 185 -2.61 -32.88 12.71
CA VAL A 185 -3.03 -31.58 12.15
C VAL A 185 -1.83 -30.87 11.50
N GLN A 186 -0.69 -30.80 12.19
CA GLN A 186 0.54 -30.21 11.64
C GLN A 186 1.02 -30.92 10.37
N ALA A 187 1.02 -32.26 10.38
CA ALA A 187 1.39 -33.06 9.22
C ALA A 187 0.44 -32.84 8.04
N LEU A 188 -0.86 -32.68 8.29
CA LEU A 188 -1.83 -32.33 7.27
C LEU A 188 -1.56 -30.93 6.69
N GLY A 189 -1.27 -29.93 7.54
CA GLY A 189 -0.89 -28.59 7.10
C GLY A 189 0.25 -28.62 6.06
N LYS A 190 1.37 -29.27 6.42
CA LYS A 190 2.52 -29.39 5.50
C LYS A 190 2.27 -30.25 4.28
N ILE A 191 1.47 -31.32 4.39
CA ILE A 191 1.13 -32.14 3.22
C ILE A 191 0.31 -31.36 2.20
N ALA A 192 -0.51 -30.40 2.64
CA ALA A 192 -1.38 -29.66 1.75
C ALA A 192 -0.61 -28.84 0.69
N ASP A 193 0.61 -28.37 1.00
CA ASP A 193 1.49 -27.65 0.07
C ASP A 193 1.89 -28.50 -1.16
N PHE A 194 1.83 -29.82 -1.04
CA PHE A 194 2.27 -30.76 -2.08
C PHE A 194 1.12 -31.37 -2.88
N ILE A 195 -0.13 -30.98 -2.60
CA ILE A 195 -1.28 -31.40 -3.39
C ILE A 195 -1.39 -30.48 -4.61
N GLU A 196 -1.44 -31.05 -5.81
CA GLU A 196 -1.56 -30.28 -7.05
C GLU A 196 -3.03 -30.10 -7.49
N ASP A 197 -3.34 -29.03 -8.22
CA ASP A 197 -4.70 -28.69 -8.69
C ASP A 197 -5.41 -29.80 -9.48
N ASP A 198 -4.65 -30.65 -10.19
CA ASP A 198 -5.22 -31.75 -10.98
C ASP A 198 -5.51 -33.02 -10.15
N GLN A 199 -5.04 -33.08 -8.90
CA GLN A 199 -5.19 -34.21 -7.97
C GLN A 199 -6.54 -34.17 -7.22
N LYS A 200 -7.63 -34.23 -7.98
CA LYS A 200 -9.00 -34.07 -7.45
C LYS A 200 -9.40 -35.08 -6.37
N GLU A 201 -8.85 -36.29 -6.40
CA GLU A 201 -9.14 -37.33 -5.40
C GLU A 201 -8.48 -36.98 -4.05
N GLU A 202 -7.21 -36.58 -4.07
CA GLU A 202 -6.42 -36.15 -2.93
C GLU A 202 -7.01 -34.87 -2.29
N ILE A 203 -7.37 -33.87 -3.11
CA ILE A 203 -8.09 -32.67 -2.65
C ILE A 203 -9.38 -33.07 -1.93
N ALA A 204 -10.18 -33.98 -2.51
CA ALA A 204 -11.41 -34.45 -1.89
C ALA A 204 -11.15 -35.18 -0.57
N MET A 205 -10.15 -36.05 -0.52
CA MET A 205 -9.76 -36.78 0.70
C MET A 205 -9.31 -35.83 1.80
N PHE A 206 -8.45 -34.85 1.48
CA PHE A 206 -8.03 -33.82 2.43
C PHE A 206 -9.23 -33.02 2.96
N SER A 207 -10.12 -32.60 2.05
CA SER A 207 -11.31 -31.84 2.41
C SER A 207 -12.20 -32.58 3.42
N GLU A 208 -12.32 -33.91 3.34
CA GLU A 208 -13.07 -34.69 4.34
C GLU A 208 -12.36 -34.78 5.72
N LEU A 209 -11.06 -34.46 5.80
CA LEU A 209 -10.31 -34.42 7.07
C LEU A 209 -10.45 -33.09 7.81
N VAL A 210 -10.79 -32.01 7.13
CA VAL A 210 -10.91 -30.66 7.72
C VAL A 210 -11.84 -30.63 8.95
N PRO A 211 -13.05 -31.25 8.95
CA PRO A 211 -13.88 -31.30 10.15
C PRO A 211 -13.22 -32.01 11.34
N HIS A 212 -12.37 -33.00 11.08
CA HIS A 212 -11.61 -33.67 12.13
C HIS A 212 -10.50 -32.77 12.69
N MET A 213 -9.83 -31.99 11.85
CA MET A 213 -8.87 -30.96 12.30
C MET A 213 -9.54 -29.93 13.21
N VAL A 214 -10.74 -29.46 12.83
CA VAL A 214 -11.54 -28.54 13.67
C VAL A 214 -11.89 -29.18 15.01
N ASN A 215 -12.24 -30.47 15.04
CA ASN A 215 -12.52 -31.18 16.29
C ASN A 215 -11.28 -31.29 17.20
N VAL A 216 -10.08 -31.45 16.63
CA VAL A 216 -8.83 -31.47 17.40
C VAL A 216 -8.60 -30.10 18.06
N LEU A 217 -8.69 -29.01 17.28
CA LEU A 217 -8.59 -27.65 17.83
C LEU A 217 -9.67 -27.38 18.89
N GLN A 218 -10.92 -27.75 18.65
CA GLN A 218 -11.97 -27.59 19.66
C GLN A 218 -11.67 -28.36 20.96
N GLN A 219 -11.04 -29.53 20.86
CA GLN A 219 -10.64 -30.32 22.03
C GLN A 219 -9.49 -29.65 22.79
N THR A 220 -8.44 -29.16 22.10
CA THR A 220 -7.32 -28.46 22.77
C THR A 220 -7.81 -27.21 23.51
N LEU A 221 -8.74 -26.46 22.91
CA LEU A 221 -9.41 -25.31 23.54
C LEU A 221 -10.22 -25.71 24.76
N THR A 222 -10.91 -26.85 24.71
CA THR A 222 -11.72 -27.35 25.83
C THR A 222 -10.84 -27.83 26.99
N ASP A 223 -9.68 -28.40 26.66
CA ASP A 223 -8.72 -28.94 27.63
C ASP A 223 -7.81 -27.86 28.23
N GLY A 224 -7.82 -26.64 27.68
CA GLY A 224 -6.92 -25.55 28.07
C GLY A 224 -5.47 -25.77 27.61
N ASP A 225 -5.27 -26.57 26.56
CA ASP A 225 -3.97 -26.86 25.96
C ASP A 225 -3.65 -25.80 24.90
N GLU A 226 -3.19 -24.64 25.36
CA GLU A 226 -2.90 -23.47 24.52
C GLU A 226 -1.78 -23.77 23.52
N GLU A 227 -0.70 -24.43 23.94
CA GLU A 227 0.43 -24.79 23.07
C GLU A 227 -0.02 -25.62 21.86
N SER A 228 -0.88 -26.62 22.07
CA SER A 228 -1.43 -27.40 20.97
C SER A 228 -2.47 -26.62 20.14
N ALA A 229 -3.20 -25.69 20.75
CA ALA A 229 -4.15 -24.85 20.04
C ALA A 229 -3.44 -23.91 19.06
N VAL A 230 -2.34 -23.26 19.47
CA VAL A 230 -1.50 -22.41 18.61
C VAL A 230 -1.07 -23.18 17.37
N LYS A 231 -0.48 -24.38 17.55
CA LYS A 231 -0.05 -25.25 16.43
C LYS A 231 -1.19 -25.57 15.46
N CYS A 232 -2.44 -25.65 15.94
CA CYS A 232 -3.60 -25.88 15.09
C CYS A 232 -4.04 -24.60 14.38
N PHE A 233 -3.97 -23.43 15.03
CA PHE A 233 -4.24 -22.14 14.39
C PHE A 233 -3.27 -21.90 13.22
N ASP A 234 -1.97 -22.11 13.42
CA ASP A 234 -0.94 -21.93 12.39
C ASP A 234 -1.24 -22.76 11.13
N VAL A 235 -1.70 -24.00 11.32
CA VAL A 235 -2.12 -24.87 10.21
C VAL A 235 -3.33 -24.30 9.48
N PHE A 236 -4.33 -23.78 10.19
CA PHE A 236 -5.49 -23.18 9.52
C PHE A 236 -5.14 -21.90 8.77
N ASP A 237 -4.23 -21.09 9.29
CA ASP A 237 -3.70 -19.91 8.60
C ASP A 237 -2.92 -20.32 7.34
N GLN A 238 -2.07 -21.34 7.43
CA GLN A 238 -1.37 -21.92 6.27
C GLN A 238 -2.37 -22.39 5.20
N LEU A 239 -3.44 -23.09 5.58
CA LEU A 239 -4.46 -23.57 4.64
C LEU A 239 -5.24 -22.45 3.93
N LEU A 240 -5.28 -21.22 4.49
CA LEU A 240 -5.89 -20.07 3.81
C LEU A 240 -5.04 -19.61 2.61
N LEU A 241 -3.72 -19.69 2.73
CA LEU A 241 -2.74 -19.25 1.72
C LEU A 241 -2.72 -20.13 0.48
N LEU A 242 -3.13 -21.40 0.62
CA LEU A 242 -3.11 -22.35 -0.48
C LEU A 242 -4.03 -21.96 -1.63
N GLU A 243 -3.49 -22.07 -2.85
CA GLU A 243 -4.23 -21.88 -4.11
C GLU A 243 -5.26 -22.98 -4.34
N ILE A 244 -4.95 -24.20 -3.91
CA ILE A 244 -5.79 -25.38 -4.05
C ILE A 244 -7.05 -25.32 -3.15
N PRO A 245 -8.21 -25.81 -3.61
CA PRO A 245 -9.50 -25.64 -2.92
C PRO A 245 -9.75 -26.63 -1.76
N VAL A 246 -8.72 -26.99 -0.98
CA VAL A 246 -8.81 -28.03 0.08
C VAL A 246 -9.82 -27.70 1.19
N ILE A 247 -9.93 -26.43 1.58
CA ILE A 247 -10.89 -25.95 2.59
C ILE A 247 -12.18 -25.37 1.99
N SER A 248 -12.31 -25.29 0.66
CA SER A 248 -13.39 -24.55 -0.03
C SER A 248 -14.80 -24.95 0.42
N LYS A 249 -15.04 -26.25 0.65
CA LYS A 249 -16.33 -26.78 1.13
C LYS A 249 -16.70 -26.32 2.56
N HIS A 250 -15.70 -25.95 3.36
CA HIS A 250 -15.84 -25.72 4.80
C HIS A 250 -15.67 -24.25 5.20
N VAL A 251 -15.44 -23.34 4.26
CA VAL A 251 -15.21 -21.90 4.55
C VAL A 251 -16.31 -21.32 5.45
N GLN A 252 -17.59 -21.59 5.17
CA GLN A 252 -18.70 -21.11 6.02
C GLN A 252 -18.63 -21.65 7.45
N SER A 253 -18.37 -22.95 7.62
CA SER A 253 -18.28 -23.56 8.94
C SER A 253 -17.03 -23.11 9.71
N LEU A 254 -15.90 -22.90 9.01
CA LEU A 254 -14.68 -22.38 9.59
C LEU A 254 -14.88 -20.96 10.08
N ILE A 255 -15.43 -20.06 9.25
CA ILE A 255 -15.76 -18.69 9.66
C ILE A 255 -16.66 -18.69 10.89
N GLN A 256 -17.72 -19.51 10.91
CA GLN A 256 -18.59 -19.60 12.07
C GLN A 256 -17.86 -20.13 13.31
N PHE A 257 -16.97 -21.10 13.15
CA PHE A 257 -16.18 -21.68 14.24
C PHE A 257 -15.23 -20.66 14.86
N PHE A 258 -14.47 -19.93 14.04
CA PHE A 258 -13.54 -18.92 14.52
C PHE A 258 -14.23 -17.67 15.08
N LEU A 259 -15.40 -17.29 14.56
CA LEU A 259 -16.27 -16.28 15.21
C LEU A 259 -16.73 -16.73 16.60
N ASN A 260 -17.04 -18.01 16.79
CA ASN A 260 -17.41 -18.54 18.10
C ASN A 260 -16.21 -18.54 19.06
N ILE A 261 -14.99 -18.82 18.57
CA ILE A 261 -13.77 -18.69 19.38
C ILE A 261 -13.59 -17.24 19.80
N GLY A 262 -13.58 -16.29 18.85
CA GLY A 262 -13.37 -14.87 19.13
C GLY A 262 -14.41 -14.27 20.08
N SER A 263 -15.66 -14.73 20.04
CA SER A 263 -16.74 -14.24 20.92
C SER A 263 -16.81 -14.95 22.28
N ASN A 264 -16.11 -16.07 22.47
CA ASN A 264 -16.21 -16.84 23.70
C ASN A 264 -15.31 -16.28 24.81
N LYS A 265 -15.91 -15.50 25.70
CA LYS A 265 -15.25 -14.89 26.87
C LYS A 265 -14.76 -15.90 27.92
N SER A 266 -15.00 -17.21 27.77
CA SER A 266 -14.42 -18.23 28.63
C SER A 266 -12.99 -18.61 28.23
N TYR A 267 -12.55 -18.26 27.02
CA TYR A 267 -11.19 -18.48 26.56
C TYR A 267 -10.29 -17.29 26.91
N GLU A 268 -9.00 -17.55 27.10
CA GLU A 268 -8.00 -16.51 27.30
C GLU A 268 -7.95 -15.55 26.09
N PRO A 269 -7.63 -14.26 26.30
CA PRO A 269 -7.59 -13.27 25.23
C PRO A 269 -6.72 -13.66 24.03
N ILE A 270 -5.56 -14.29 24.27
CA ILE A 270 -4.62 -14.69 23.22
C ILE A 270 -5.23 -15.68 22.22
N VAL A 271 -5.99 -16.65 22.72
CA VAL A 271 -6.70 -17.66 21.91
C VAL A 271 -7.80 -17.01 21.07
N ARG A 272 -8.52 -16.06 21.67
CA ARG A 272 -9.57 -15.31 20.98
C ARG A 272 -8.99 -14.42 19.87
N VAL A 273 -7.84 -13.80 20.14
CA VAL A 273 -7.05 -13.01 19.18
C VAL A 273 -6.63 -13.86 18.00
N GLN A 274 -6.09 -15.06 18.22
CA GLN A 274 -5.74 -16.00 17.13
C GLN A 274 -6.96 -16.38 16.28
N GLY A 275 -8.10 -16.67 16.91
CA GLY A 275 -9.33 -16.95 16.17
C GLY A 275 -9.82 -15.78 15.31
N LEU A 276 -9.65 -14.54 15.79
CA LEU A 276 -9.98 -13.34 15.00
C LEU A 276 -8.93 -13.07 13.91
N SER A 277 -7.65 -13.39 14.14
CA SER A 277 -6.58 -13.31 13.14
C SER A 277 -6.88 -14.19 11.93
N PHE A 278 -7.30 -15.45 12.15
CA PHE A 278 -7.76 -16.32 11.06
C PHE A 278 -8.86 -15.67 10.22
N LEU A 279 -9.83 -14.99 10.86
CA LEU A 279 -10.92 -14.33 10.13
C LEU A 279 -10.41 -13.17 9.27
N MET A 280 -9.40 -12.43 9.75
CA MET A 280 -8.76 -11.36 9.00
C MET A 280 -8.17 -11.92 7.69
N TRP A 281 -7.35 -12.97 7.79
CA TRP A 281 -6.74 -13.62 6.63
C TRP A 281 -7.76 -14.32 5.74
N ALA A 282 -8.84 -14.88 6.30
CA ALA A 282 -9.91 -15.47 5.52
C ALA A 282 -10.61 -14.45 4.62
N VAL A 283 -10.74 -13.20 5.09
CA VAL A 283 -11.25 -12.09 4.25
C VAL A 283 -10.31 -11.80 3.09
N VAL A 284 -9.00 -11.73 3.33
CA VAL A 284 -8.00 -11.47 2.28
C VAL A 284 -8.00 -12.59 1.24
N TYR A 285 -7.78 -13.83 1.67
CA TYR A 285 -7.50 -14.94 0.76
C TYR A 285 -8.74 -15.66 0.23
N LYS A 286 -9.89 -15.55 0.91
CA LYS A 286 -11.14 -16.25 0.53
C LYS A 286 -12.33 -15.28 0.36
N LYS A 287 -12.09 -13.99 0.07
CA LYS A 287 -13.11 -12.96 -0.20
C LYS A 287 -14.20 -13.42 -1.16
N THR A 288 -13.83 -14.02 -2.29
CA THR A 288 -14.77 -14.44 -3.33
C THR A 288 -15.78 -15.47 -2.80
N LYS A 289 -15.31 -16.38 -1.94
CA LYS A 289 -16.17 -17.36 -1.25
C LYS A 289 -17.05 -16.71 -0.20
N ILE A 290 -16.50 -15.79 0.61
CA ILE A 290 -17.22 -15.03 1.63
C ILE A 290 -18.39 -14.25 1.02
N GLN A 291 -18.17 -13.61 -0.12
CA GLN A 291 -19.20 -12.86 -0.85
C GLN A 291 -20.30 -13.79 -1.38
N ARG A 292 -19.93 -14.89 -2.04
CA ARG A 292 -20.92 -15.87 -2.56
C ARG A 292 -21.79 -16.49 -1.48
N LEU A 293 -21.18 -16.83 -0.36
CA LEU A 293 -21.86 -17.42 0.80
C LEU A 293 -22.59 -16.36 1.64
N LYS A 294 -22.49 -15.07 1.27
CA LYS A 294 -23.13 -13.93 1.95
C LYS A 294 -22.76 -13.84 3.43
N LEU A 295 -21.48 -14.08 3.74
CA LEU A 295 -20.98 -14.16 5.12
C LEU A 295 -20.59 -12.81 5.71
N VAL A 296 -20.47 -11.75 4.90
CA VAL A 296 -20.16 -10.39 5.36
C VAL A 296 -21.10 -9.93 6.48
N GLY A 297 -22.42 -10.08 6.28
CA GLY A 297 -23.41 -9.69 7.28
C GLY A 297 -23.28 -10.45 8.61
N PRO A 298 -23.32 -11.79 8.59
CA PRO A 298 -23.06 -12.61 9.78
C PRO A 298 -21.74 -12.28 10.51
N MET A 299 -20.66 -12.03 9.76
CA MET A 299 -19.36 -11.65 10.34
C MET A 299 -19.46 -10.32 11.08
N ILE A 300 -19.95 -9.25 10.44
CA ILE A 300 -20.11 -7.93 11.07
C ILE A 300 -20.98 -8.03 12.32
N GLN A 301 -22.11 -8.76 12.25
CA GLN A 301 -23.02 -8.93 13.38
C GLN A 301 -22.37 -9.62 14.59
N ALA A 302 -21.45 -10.56 14.36
CA ALA A 302 -20.72 -11.27 15.40
C ALA A 302 -19.51 -10.48 15.94
N LEU A 303 -18.87 -9.67 15.08
CA LEU A 303 -17.71 -8.85 15.45
C LEU A 303 -18.10 -7.61 16.27
N MET A 304 -19.23 -6.98 15.96
CA MET A 304 -19.66 -5.74 16.64
C MET A 304 -19.76 -5.89 18.18
N PRO A 305 -20.32 -6.96 18.75
CA PRO A 305 -20.30 -7.17 20.20
C PRO A 305 -18.90 -7.34 20.79
N ILE A 306 -17.97 -7.95 20.05
CA ILE A 306 -16.57 -8.15 20.47
C ILE A 306 -15.83 -6.80 20.47
N ALA A 307 -16.09 -5.96 19.47
CA ALA A 307 -15.57 -4.60 19.37
C ALA A 307 -16.00 -3.68 20.52
N ALA A 308 -17.11 -4.01 21.21
CA ALA A 308 -17.60 -3.30 22.39
C ALA A 308 -17.05 -3.84 23.72
N GLU A 309 -16.04 -4.70 23.69
CA GLU A 309 -15.33 -5.17 24.88
C GLU A 309 -14.27 -4.16 25.36
N GLU A 310 -13.78 -4.37 26.59
CA GLU A 310 -12.69 -3.57 27.16
C GLU A 310 -11.38 -3.83 26.43
N GLU A 311 -10.56 -2.78 26.32
CA GLU A 311 -9.23 -2.84 25.73
C GLU A 311 -8.17 -2.70 26.82
N PRO A 312 -6.98 -3.31 26.65
CA PRO A 312 -5.87 -3.10 27.56
C PRO A 312 -5.41 -1.63 27.55
N GLU A 313 -4.82 -1.18 28.66
CA GLU A 313 -4.23 0.15 28.78
C GLU A 313 -3.01 0.31 27.86
N ASP A 314 -2.22 -0.77 27.71
CA ASP A 314 -1.12 -0.84 26.77
C ASP A 314 -1.65 -0.81 25.33
N LEU A 315 -1.17 0.13 24.52
CA LEU A 315 -1.58 0.31 23.13
C LEU A 315 -0.96 -0.73 22.19
N ASP A 316 0.11 -1.40 22.63
CA ASP A 316 0.84 -2.38 21.83
C ASP A 316 0.34 -3.82 22.07
N GLU A 317 -0.45 -4.04 23.13
CA GLU A 317 -1.04 -5.35 23.45
C GLU A 317 -2.27 -5.66 22.57
N ASP A 318 -2.22 -6.73 21.77
CA ASP A 318 -3.38 -7.17 21.00
C ASP A 318 -4.53 -7.62 21.93
N SER A 319 -5.78 -7.35 21.50
CA SER A 319 -6.97 -7.74 22.25
C SER A 319 -8.12 -8.13 21.32
N PRO A 320 -9.11 -8.91 21.80
CA PRO A 320 -10.24 -9.31 20.98
C PRO A 320 -10.99 -8.12 20.36
N ALA A 321 -11.15 -7.01 21.10
CA ALA A 321 -11.79 -5.80 20.59
C ALA A 321 -10.97 -5.17 19.44
N ARG A 322 -9.65 -5.02 19.61
CA ARG A 322 -8.74 -4.47 18.58
C ARG A 322 -8.74 -5.33 17.32
N LEU A 323 -8.64 -6.65 17.47
CA LEU A 323 -8.69 -7.59 16.36
C LEU A 323 -10.05 -7.58 15.65
N ALA A 324 -11.16 -7.42 16.39
CA ALA A 324 -12.47 -7.28 15.77
C ALA A 324 -12.56 -6.04 14.86
N PHE A 325 -11.97 -4.91 15.26
CA PHE A 325 -11.84 -3.74 14.38
C PHE A 325 -10.93 -4.01 13.18
N LYS A 326 -9.79 -4.68 13.37
CA LYS A 326 -8.90 -5.09 12.27
C LYS A 326 -9.65 -5.94 11.24
N VAL A 327 -10.43 -6.95 11.65
CA VAL A 327 -11.25 -7.77 10.74
C VAL A 327 -12.31 -6.94 10.01
N ILE A 328 -12.96 -5.98 10.69
CA ILE A 328 -13.93 -5.08 10.05
C ILE A 328 -13.22 -4.17 9.03
N ASN A 329 -12.03 -3.66 9.34
CA ASN A 329 -11.21 -2.90 8.38
C ASN A 329 -10.91 -3.75 7.15
N THR A 330 -10.43 -4.98 7.35
CA THR A 330 -10.09 -5.89 6.25
C THR A 330 -11.31 -6.20 5.39
N LEU A 331 -12.51 -6.35 5.98
CA LEU A 331 -13.76 -6.45 5.21
C LEU A 331 -13.99 -5.20 4.34
N ALA A 332 -13.79 -4.00 4.90
CA ALA A 332 -13.98 -2.74 4.19
C ALA A 332 -12.99 -2.58 3.03
N THR A 333 -11.71 -2.85 3.25
CA THR A 333 -10.64 -2.61 2.26
C THR A 333 -10.56 -3.68 1.18
N ASN A 334 -11.04 -4.90 1.43
CA ASN A 334 -10.95 -6.01 0.47
C ASN A 334 -12.26 -6.37 -0.24
N LEU A 335 -13.41 -5.87 0.21
CA LEU A 335 -14.72 -6.18 -0.36
C LEU A 335 -15.44 -4.93 -0.89
N PRO A 336 -16.44 -5.09 -1.78
CA PRO A 336 -17.22 -3.96 -2.27
C PRO A 336 -17.94 -3.23 -1.13
N PRO A 337 -17.86 -1.89 -1.07
CA PRO A 337 -18.41 -1.10 0.03
C PRO A 337 -19.94 -1.25 0.16
N GLN A 338 -20.64 -1.54 -0.94
CA GLN A 338 -22.09 -1.79 -0.97
C GLN A 338 -22.48 -3.03 -0.14
N GLN A 339 -21.57 -3.98 0.06
CA GLN A 339 -21.81 -5.20 0.83
C GLN A 339 -21.45 -5.04 2.32
N VAL A 340 -20.54 -4.12 2.65
CA VAL A 340 -19.97 -3.96 3.99
C VAL A 340 -20.61 -2.78 4.72
N PHE A 341 -20.47 -1.57 4.15
CA PHE A 341 -20.78 -0.33 4.83
C PHE A 341 -22.24 -0.23 5.30
N PRO A 342 -23.27 -0.54 4.47
CA PRO A 342 -24.66 -0.45 4.92
C PRO A 342 -24.98 -1.32 6.14
N ILE A 343 -24.37 -2.50 6.24
CA ILE A 343 -24.60 -3.43 7.35
C ILE A 343 -23.94 -2.89 8.62
N ALA A 344 -22.69 -2.44 8.52
CA ALA A 344 -21.99 -1.87 9.66
C ALA A 344 -22.62 -0.56 10.13
N ALA A 345 -23.09 0.29 9.19
CA ALA A 345 -23.78 1.54 9.50
C ALA A 345 -25.05 1.34 10.35
N GLU A 346 -25.84 0.29 10.09
CA GLU A 346 -26.99 -0.06 10.95
C GLU A 346 -26.55 -0.36 12.40
N GLY A 347 -25.45 -1.11 12.54
CA GLY A 347 -24.82 -1.41 13.83
C GLY A 347 -24.31 -0.15 14.53
N ILE A 348 -23.59 0.71 13.82
CA ILE A 348 -23.06 2.00 14.31
C ILE A 348 -24.21 2.87 14.86
N LEU A 349 -25.26 3.07 14.07
CA LEU A 349 -26.42 3.89 14.49
C LEU A 349 -27.12 3.33 15.73
N THR A 350 -27.23 2.00 15.80
CA THR A 350 -27.82 1.31 16.96
C THR A 350 -26.94 1.48 18.20
N TYR A 351 -25.63 1.29 18.07
CA TYR A 351 -24.68 1.33 19.18
C TYR A 351 -24.51 2.74 19.72
N MET A 352 -24.57 3.78 18.87
CA MET A 352 -24.54 5.18 19.30
C MET A 352 -25.71 5.58 20.21
N GLN A 353 -26.82 4.84 20.18
CA GLN A 353 -27.97 5.06 21.07
C GLN A 353 -27.89 4.23 22.37
N ASN A 354 -26.88 3.38 22.51
CA ASN A 354 -26.74 2.52 23.68
C ASN A 354 -26.30 3.32 24.92
N PRO A 355 -26.92 3.11 26.11
CA PRO A 355 -26.51 3.78 27.34
C PRO A 355 -25.08 3.43 27.78
N GLU A 356 -24.58 2.24 27.44
CA GLU A 356 -23.23 1.79 27.79
C GLU A 356 -22.18 2.45 26.89
N PRO A 357 -21.15 3.11 27.46
CA PRO A 357 -20.17 3.87 26.68
C PRO A 357 -19.33 3.01 25.74
N LEU A 358 -19.01 1.76 26.11
CA LEU A 358 -18.20 0.88 25.26
C LEU A 358 -18.88 0.55 23.91
N PHE A 359 -20.22 0.49 23.87
CA PHE A 359 -20.94 0.33 22.60
C PHE A 359 -20.83 1.59 21.74
N ARG A 360 -21.00 2.78 22.33
CA ARG A 360 -20.83 4.05 21.60
C ARG A 360 -19.39 4.24 21.13
N LYS A 361 -18.39 3.83 21.93
CA LYS A 361 -16.98 3.76 21.55
C LYS A 361 -16.81 2.85 20.34
N ALA A 362 -17.35 1.64 20.39
CA ALA A 362 -17.25 0.69 19.30
C ALA A 362 -17.84 1.25 18.01
N ALA A 363 -18.99 1.93 18.09
CA ALA A 363 -19.59 2.59 16.92
C ALA A 363 -18.64 3.62 16.27
N MET A 364 -17.93 4.42 17.06
CA MET A 364 -17.00 5.43 16.54
C MET A 364 -15.73 4.79 15.95
N VAL A 365 -15.14 3.80 16.63
CA VAL A 365 -13.95 3.11 16.07
C VAL A 365 -14.31 2.29 14.83
N THR A 366 -15.49 1.63 14.82
CA THR A 366 -16.00 0.95 13.63
C THR A 366 -16.19 1.94 12.48
N LEU A 367 -16.70 3.14 12.72
CA LEU A 367 -16.77 4.16 11.68
C LEU A 367 -15.38 4.53 11.16
N ALA A 368 -14.41 4.75 12.06
CA ALA A 368 -13.03 5.10 11.69
C ALA A 368 -12.41 4.06 10.74
N VAL A 369 -12.53 2.77 11.07
CA VAL A 369 -11.95 1.67 10.26
C VAL A 369 -12.78 1.30 9.02
N LEU A 370 -13.89 1.96 8.74
CA LEU A 370 -14.65 1.76 7.50
C LEU A 370 -14.32 2.82 6.44
N VAL A 371 -13.68 3.93 6.84
CA VAL A 371 -13.46 5.10 5.98
C VAL A 371 -12.51 4.75 4.83
N GLU A 372 -11.32 4.24 5.14
CA GLU A 372 -10.25 3.89 4.18
C GLU A 372 -10.75 2.99 3.03
N GLY A 373 -11.59 1.99 3.33
CA GLY A 373 -12.10 1.05 2.33
C GLY A 373 -13.39 1.47 1.61
N SER A 374 -13.94 2.66 1.88
CA SER A 374 -15.26 3.06 1.39
C SER A 374 -15.35 4.57 1.09
N VAL A 375 -14.25 5.20 0.71
CA VAL A 375 -14.13 6.65 0.50
C VAL A 375 -15.16 7.14 -0.52
N ASP A 376 -15.17 6.59 -1.73
CA ASP A 376 -16.09 7.00 -2.80
C ASP A 376 -17.55 6.74 -2.40
N PHE A 377 -17.81 5.61 -1.73
CA PHE A 377 -19.14 5.25 -1.27
C PHE A 377 -19.66 6.13 -0.13
N ILE A 378 -18.76 6.61 0.74
CA ILE A 378 -19.06 7.46 1.89
C ILE A 378 -19.20 8.93 1.49
N ARG A 379 -18.43 9.42 0.51
CA ARG A 379 -18.38 10.84 0.12
C ARG A 379 -19.78 11.51 0.02
N PRO A 380 -20.79 10.92 -0.65
CA PRO A 380 -22.13 11.52 -0.75
C PRO A 380 -22.90 11.59 0.58
N LYS A 381 -22.45 10.84 1.60
CA LYS A 381 -23.03 10.74 2.95
C LYS A 381 -22.18 11.42 4.01
N PHE A 382 -21.07 12.05 3.62
CA PHE A 382 -20.08 12.61 4.54
C PHE A 382 -20.74 13.47 5.63
N ASN A 383 -21.58 14.43 5.25
CA ASN A 383 -22.24 15.35 6.19
C ASN A 383 -23.17 14.65 7.22
N GLU A 384 -23.78 13.51 6.85
CA GLU A 384 -24.59 12.70 7.78
C GLU A 384 -23.69 12.02 8.82
N LEU A 385 -22.59 11.42 8.38
CA LEU A 385 -21.63 10.75 9.25
C LEU A 385 -20.88 11.75 10.13
N LEU A 386 -20.54 12.92 9.60
CA LEU A 386 -19.91 14.01 10.34
C LEU A 386 -20.80 14.46 11.51
N THR A 387 -22.12 14.50 11.31
CA THR A 387 -23.07 14.82 12.38
C THR A 387 -23.01 13.79 13.52
N LEU A 388 -22.84 12.52 13.17
CA LEU A 388 -22.68 11.43 14.13
C LEU A 388 -21.35 11.56 14.89
N VAL A 389 -20.25 11.80 14.20
CA VAL A 389 -18.92 12.04 14.81
C VAL A 389 -18.97 13.25 15.74
N CYS A 390 -19.56 14.36 15.31
CA CYS A 390 -19.78 15.54 16.14
C CYS A 390 -20.62 15.26 17.40
N THR A 391 -21.48 14.24 17.36
CA THR A 391 -22.22 13.78 18.54
C THR A 391 -21.29 13.02 19.49
N GLY A 392 -20.45 12.11 18.96
CA GLY A 392 -19.44 11.39 19.73
C GLY A 392 -18.38 12.31 20.37
N LEU A 393 -17.94 13.37 19.68
CA LEU A 393 -17.01 14.38 20.21
C LEU A 393 -17.59 15.14 21.43
N ARG A 394 -18.92 15.12 21.62
CA ARG A 394 -19.62 15.75 22.74
C ARG A 394 -20.16 14.74 23.76
N ASP A 395 -19.80 13.47 23.63
CA ASP A 395 -20.30 12.41 24.51
C ASP A 395 -19.90 12.67 25.96
N PRO A 396 -20.77 12.35 26.95
CA PRO A 396 -20.39 12.48 28.36
C PRO A 396 -19.20 11.58 28.77
N ASP A 397 -18.97 10.46 28.09
CA ASP A 397 -17.91 9.51 28.41
C ASP A 397 -16.60 9.83 27.66
N ALA A 398 -15.50 9.85 28.41
CA ALA A 398 -14.15 10.13 27.91
C ALA A 398 -13.71 9.16 26.80
N THR A 399 -14.06 7.88 26.93
CA THR A 399 -13.67 6.82 26.00
C THR A 399 -14.34 6.99 24.64
N VAL A 400 -15.59 7.47 24.64
CA VAL A 400 -16.35 7.74 23.42
C VAL A 400 -15.82 8.98 22.71
N ARG A 401 -15.50 10.05 23.45
CA ARG A 401 -14.87 11.25 22.88
C ARG A 401 -13.52 10.92 22.24
N ARG A 402 -12.69 10.11 22.92
CA ARG A 402 -11.42 9.60 22.37
C ARG A 402 -11.62 8.86 21.04
N ALA A 403 -12.59 7.95 20.98
CA ALA A 403 -12.90 7.20 19.76
C ALA A 403 -13.50 8.08 18.65
N ALA A 404 -14.28 9.10 19.00
CA ALA A 404 -14.79 10.07 18.04
C ALA A 404 -13.68 10.95 17.43
N CYS A 405 -12.62 11.25 18.19
CA CYS A 405 -11.42 11.88 17.62
C CYS A 405 -10.73 10.98 16.60
N MET A 406 -10.63 9.67 16.85
CA MET A 406 -10.07 8.72 15.88
C MET A 406 -10.91 8.69 14.59
N ALA A 407 -12.25 8.61 14.71
CA ALA A 407 -13.15 8.67 13.57
C ALA A 407 -13.03 10.00 12.80
N LEU A 408 -12.83 11.11 13.50
CA LEU A 408 -12.59 12.41 12.87
C LEU A 408 -11.24 12.45 12.14
N SER A 409 -10.19 11.86 12.71
CA SER A 409 -8.86 11.75 12.05
C SER A 409 -8.99 11.00 10.73
N SER A 410 -9.59 9.80 10.75
CA SER A 410 -9.77 9.00 9.54
C SER A 410 -10.66 9.68 8.50
N LEU A 411 -11.71 10.40 8.92
CA LEU A 411 -12.48 11.24 7.99
C LEU A 411 -11.66 12.41 7.45
N ALA A 412 -10.79 13.01 8.26
CA ALA A 412 -9.97 14.14 7.83
C ALA A 412 -8.86 13.74 6.85
N GLU A 413 -8.32 12.53 7.00
CA GLU A 413 -7.30 11.96 6.12
C GLU A 413 -7.84 11.69 4.69
N GLU A 414 -9.10 11.28 4.54
CA GLU A 414 -9.66 10.86 3.24
C GLU A 414 -10.59 11.90 2.56
N PHE A 415 -11.07 12.91 3.30
CA PHE A 415 -12.08 13.87 2.84
C PHE A 415 -11.66 15.33 3.07
N ASP A 416 -10.48 15.69 2.55
CA ASP A 416 -9.88 17.03 2.67
C ASP A 416 -10.83 18.17 2.27
N GLU A 417 -11.47 18.08 1.09
CA GLU A 417 -12.43 19.08 0.60
C GLU A 417 -13.63 19.22 1.53
N GLU A 418 -14.28 18.13 1.91
CA GLU A 418 -15.47 18.17 2.75
C GLU A 418 -15.16 18.61 4.19
N VAL A 419 -13.98 18.29 4.70
CA VAL A 419 -13.47 18.79 5.99
C VAL A 419 -13.22 20.29 5.91
N ALA A 420 -12.62 20.76 4.81
CA ALA A 420 -12.41 22.18 4.56
C ALA A 420 -13.72 22.95 4.48
N GLU A 421 -14.81 22.37 3.99
CA GLU A 421 -16.16 22.97 4.00
C GLU A 421 -16.79 23.02 5.40
N ASN A 422 -16.47 22.06 6.25
CA ASN A 422 -17.06 21.90 7.59
C ASN A 422 -16.20 22.43 8.74
N HIS A 423 -15.05 23.04 8.44
CA HIS A 423 -14.06 23.56 9.37
C HIS A 423 -14.64 24.41 10.52
N ALA A 424 -15.66 25.25 10.23
CA ALA A 424 -16.28 26.14 11.21
C ALA A 424 -17.02 25.40 12.33
N THR A 425 -17.48 24.17 12.08
CA THR A 425 -18.09 23.30 13.09
C THR A 425 -17.05 22.47 13.82
N LEU A 426 -16.04 21.99 13.10
CA LEU A 426 -15.05 21.03 13.60
C LEU A 426 -14.03 21.66 14.55
N LEU A 427 -13.38 22.74 14.12
CA LEU A 427 -12.26 23.34 14.87
C LEU A 427 -12.65 23.75 16.31
N PRO A 428 -13.82 24.38 16.57
CA PRO A 428 -14.22 24.67 17.95
C PRO A 428 -14.38 23.41 18.83
N LEU A 429 -14.84 22.28 18.27
CA LEU A 429 -14.98 21.03 19.02
C LEU A 429 -13.62 20.45 19.37
N VAL A 430 -12.73 20.38 18.38
CA VAL A 430 -11.37 19.87 18.58
C VAL A 430 -10.61 20.74 19.57
N PHE A 431 -10.70 22.06 19.46
CA PHE A 431 -10.07 22.98 20.43
C PHE A 431 -10.60 22.79 21.85
N ASN A 432 -11.89 22.50 22.03
CA ASN A 432 -12.43 22.19 23.35
C ASN A 432 -11.85 20.88 23.91
N LEU A 433 -11.72 19.84 23.08
CA LEU A 433 -11.17 18.55 23.49
C LEU A 433 -9.68 18.63 23.84
N MET A 434 -8.91 19.47 23.16
CA MET A 434 -7.52 19.75 23.52
C MET A 434 -7.36 20.45 24.89
N ASN A 435 -8.44 20.98 25.48
CA ASN A 435 -8.41 21.56 26.84
C ASN A 435 -8.81 20.54 27.92
N GLU A 436 -9.13 19.30 27.56
CA GLU A 436 -9.53 18.31 28.54
C GLU A 436 -8.35 17.88 29.43
N PRO A 437 -8.60 17.55 30.70
CA PRO A 437 -7.56 17.12 31.62
C PRO A 437 -7.01 15.71 31.31
N THR A 438 -7.73 14.93 30.48
CA THR A 438 -7.36 13.55 30.13
C THR A 438 -6.30 13.55 29.03
N PRO A 439 -5.07 13.06 29.29
CA PRO A 439 -3.97 13.08 28.32
C PRO A 439 -4.29 12.33 27.03
N GLU A 440 -4.97 11.19 27.11
CA GLU A 440 -5.31 10.35 25.96
C GLU A 440 -6.31 11.03 25.01
N ILE A 441 -7.24 11.82 25.55
CA ILE A 441 -8.17 12.63 24.75
C ILE A 441 -7.43 13.78 24.11
N THR A 442 -6.56 14.46 24.87
CA THR A 442 -5.74 15.54 24.34
C THR A 442 -4.87 15.05 23.19
N LYS A 443 -4.24 13.87 23.33
CA LYS A 443 -3.47 13.19 22.30
C LYS A 443 -4.30 13.00 21.03
N GLN A 444 -5.45 12.32 21.13
CA GLN A 444 -6.29 12.03 19.96
C GLN A 444 -6.93 13.28 19.34
N ALA A 445 -7.25 14.30 20.14
CA ALA A 445 -7.72 15.58 19.63
C ALA A 445 -6.61 16.33 18.86
N CYS A 446 -5.35 16.20 19.26
CA CYS A 446 -4.23 16.76 18.50
C CYS A 446 -4.00 15.99 17.18
N ASN A 447 -4.14 14.67 17.16
CA ASN A 447 -4.08 13.89 15.90
C ASN A 447 -5.19 14.31 14.93
N ALA A 448 -6.43 14.39 15.42
CA ALA A 448 -7.55 14.84 14.58
C ALA A 448 -7.37 16.30 14.11
N LEU A 449 -6.76 17.16 14.93
CA LEU A 449 -6.40 18.51 14.50
C LEU A 449 -5.37 18.45 13.37
N ASP A 450 -4.31 17.67 13.52
CA ASP A 450 -3.24 17.51 12.54
C ASP A 450 -3.80 17.14 11.16
N ALA A 451 -4.62 16.08 11.11
CA ALA A 451 -5.30 15.64 9.89
C ALA A 451 -6.23 16.72 9.29
N ILE A 452 -6.97 17.47 10.13
CA ILE A 452 -7.81 18.57 9.64
C ILE A 452 -6.95 19.68 9.02
N LEU A 453 -5.80 20.01 9.63
CA LEU A 453 -4.95 21.11 9.18
C LEU A 453 -4.39 20.86 7.77
N GLU A 454 -4.14 19.60 7.40
CA GLU A 454 -3.70 19.23 6.05
C GLU A 454 -4.74 19.60 4.98
N GLY A 455 -6.03 19.40 5.25
CA GLY A 455 -7.13 19.68 4.31
C GLY A 455 -7.66 21.12 4.31
N LEU A 456 -7.33 21.97 5.30
CA LEU A 456 -7.98 23.30 5.43
C LEU A 456 -7.70 24.27 4.28
N GLY A 457 -6.56 24.14 3.61
CA GLY A 457 -6.08 25.13 2.65
C GLY A 457 -6.09 26.55 3.23
N ASP A 458 -6.50 27.53 2.43
CA ASP A 458 -6.55 28.95 2.83
C ASP A 458 -7.48 29.24 4.03
N ASN A 459 -8.41 28.32 4.36
CA ASN A 459 -9.30 28.50 5.51
C ASN A 459 -8.55 28.49 6.85
N ILE A 460 -7.31 27.97 6.91
CA ILE A 460 -6.47 28.00 8.12
C ILE A 460 -6.18 29.43 8.59
N LEU A 461 -6.09 30.40 7.66
CA LEU A 461 -5.58 31.74 7.93
C LEU A 461 -6.40 32.49 8.99
N GLN A 462 -7.71 32.26 9.05
CA GLN A 462 -8.57 32.91 10.05
C GLN A 462 -8.44 32.32 11.46
N TYR A 463 -7.91 31.10 11.58
CA TYR A 463 -7.68 30.41 12.87
C TYR A 463 -6.23 30.45 13.31
N LEU A 464 -5.30 30.69 12.38
CA LEU A 464 -3.86 30.61 12.59
C LEU A 464 -3.37 31.34 13.86
N PRO A 465 -3.82 32.55 14.22
CA PRO A 465 -3.37 33.20 15.45
C PRO A 465 -3.75 32.48 16.74
N GLU A 466 -5.00 32.02 16.85
CA GLU A 466 -5.49 31.29 18.03
C GLU A 466 -4.88 29.88 18.10
N LEU A 467 -4.80 29.22 16.95
CA LEU A 467 -4.16 27.92 16.77
C LEU A 467 -2.70 27.96 17.23
N MET A 468 -1.90 28.89 16.70
CA MET A 468 -0.48 29.00 17.04
C MET A 468 -0.25 29.39 18.50
N GLN A 469 -1.07 30.28 19.05
CA GLN A 469 -1.02 30.59 20.48
C GLN A 469 -1.20 29.33 21.33
N LYS A 470 -2.13 28.44 20.93
CA LYS A 470 -2.42 27.21 21.64
C LYS A 470 -1.34 26.14 21.45
N LEU A 471 -0.90 25.91 20.22
CA LEU A 471 0.15 24.94 19.91
C LEU A 471 1.48 25.30 20.60
N ILE A 472 1.86 26.58 20.61
CA ILE A 472 3.06 27.04 21.33
C ILE A 472 2.90 26.82 22.84
N HIS A 473 1.73 27.09 23.41
CA HIS A 473 1.47 26.82 24.82
C HIS A 473 1.60 25.31 25.15
N MET A 474 1.03 24.44 24.33
CA MET A 474 1.12 22.99 24.53
C MET A 474 2.55 22.45 24.31
N LEU A 475 3.28 23.01 23.35
CA LEU A 475 4.70 22.68 23.12
C LEU A 475 5.57 22.91 24.36
N GLU A 476 5.21 23.86 25.22
CA GLU A 476 5.94 24.18 26.45
C GLU A 476 5.49 23.35 27.66
N ASN A 477 4.23 22.93 27.70
CA ASN A 477 3.62 22.36 28.91
C ASN A 477 3.31 20.86 28.80
N SER A 478 3.22 20.31 27.60
CA SER A 478 3.05 18.86 27.36
C SER A 478 4.36 18.10 27.50
N GLN A 479 4.29 16.78 27.70
CA GLN A 479 5.43 15.87 27.79
C GLN A 479 5.21 14.65 26.89
N GLY A 480 6.27 13.87 26.63
CA GLY A 480 6.23 12.63 25.86
C GLY A 480 5.58 12.80 24.48
N GLU A 481 4.78 11.80 24.09
CA GLU A 481 4.10 11.72 22.80
C GLU A 481 3.16 12.90 22.50
N THR A 482 2.43 13.40 23.51
CA THR A 482 1.55 14.56 23.30
C THR A 482 2.34 15.78 22.85
N ARG A 483 3.55 15.96 23.38
CA ARG A 483 4.43 17.04 22.93
C ARG A 483 4.95 16.79 21.51
N ALA A 484 5.24 15.54 21.16
CA ALA A 484 5.67 15.17 19.81
C ALA A 484 4.58 15.44 18.75
N ILE A 485 3.32 15.08 19.03
CA ILE A 485 2.17 15.35 18.14
C ILE A 485 1.95 16.86 17.99
N VAL A 486 2.11 17.64 19.06
CA VAL A 486 2.01 19.11 18.97
C VAL A 486 3.10 19.69 18.05
N VAL A 487 4.31 19.11 18.05
CA VAL A 487 5.36 19.53 17.11
C VAL A 487 4.98 19.19 15.67
N ALA A 488 4.44 17.99 15.42
CA ALA A 488 3.94 17.60 14.10
C ALA A 488 2.84 18.56 13.61
N ALA A 489 1.83 18.83 14.44
CA ALA A 489 0.74 19.77 14.13
C ALA A 489 1.22 21.21 13.86
N ILE A 490 2.34 21.65 14.47
CA ILE A 490 2.97 22.93 14.12
C ILE A 490 3.60 22.87 12.72
N GLY A 491 4.21 21.75 12.35
CA GLY A 491 4.70 21.47 11.00
C GLY A 491 3.58 21.54 9.97
N SER A 492 2.47 20.85 10.21
CA SER A 492 1.28 20.84 9.34
C SER A 492 0.64 22.23 9.24
N ALA A 493 0.53 22.95 10.37
CA ALA A 493 0.07 24.34 10.35
C ALA A 493 0.99 25.26 9.51
N ALA A 494 2.31 25.03 9.55
CA ALA A 494 3.26 25.78 8.72
C ALA A 494 3.06 25.43 7.24
N HIS A 495 2.95 24.13 6.91
CA HIS A 495 2.70 23.67 5.56
C HIS A 495 1.43 24.30 4.96
N ALA A 496 0.30 24.21 5.68
CA ALA A 496 -0.99 24.72 5.23
C ALA A 496 -1.07 26.25 5.15
N SER A 497 -0.39 27.00 6.05
CA SER A 497 -0.44 28.47 6.05
C SER A 497 0.64 29.14 5.18
N GLY A 498 1.63 28.38 4.72
CA GLY A 498 2.72 28.88 3.87
C GLY A 498 3.40 30.13 4.45
N GLN A 499 3.47 31.19 3.64
CA GLN A 499 4.16 32.43 4.01
C GLN A 499 3.53 33.16 5.22
N GLU A 500 2.24 32.93 5.49
CA GLU A 500 1.54 33.55 6.63
C GLU A 500 1.99 32.96 7.99
N PHE A 501 2.80 31.90 7.99
CA PHE A 501 3.45 31.38 9.20
C PHE A 501 4.58 32.27 9.74
N THR A 502 5.09 33.21 8.92
CA THR A 502 6.24 34.09 9.24
C THR A 502 6.19 34.75 10.63
N PRO A 503 5.04 35.23 11.16
CA PRO A 503 4.98 35.85 12.50
C PRO A 503 5.41 34.94 13.65
N TYR A 504 5.25 33.62 13.50
CA TYR A 504 5.51 32.61 14.54
C TYR A 504 6.87 31.94 14.37
N PHE A 505 7.41 31.97 13.14
CA PHE A 505 8.64 31.29 12.71
C PHE A 505 9.79 31.42 13.71
N VAL A 506 10.22 32.65 14.03
CA VAL A 506 11.41 32.87 14.88
C VAL A 506 11.24 32.24 16.26
N GLU A 507 10.05 32.34 16.82
CA GLU A 507 9.73 31.84 18.16
C GLU A 507 9.69 30.30 18.20
N VAL A 508 9.07 29.70 17.19
CA VAL A 508 8.93 28.25 17.02
C VAL A 508 10.28 27.62 16.70
N THR A 509 11.01 28.13 15.69
CA THR A 509 12.30 27.58 15.26
C THR A 509 13.30 27.54 16.40
N LYS A 510 13.33 28.55 17.28
CA LYS A 510 14.21 28.54 18.45
C LYS A 510 13.88 27.40 19.43
N ARG A 511 12.60 27.06 19.62
CA ARG A 511 12.18 25.95 20.48
C ARG A 511 12.51 24.60 19.84
N LEU A 512 12.19 24.44 18.55
CA LEU A 512 12.48 23.20 17.82
C LEU A 512 13.99 22.95 17.68
N GLN A 513 14.80 23.98 17.46
CA GLN A 513 16.26 23.87 17.47
C GLN A 513 16.79 23.33 18.80
N HIS A 514 16.20 23.72 19.92
CA HIS A 514 16.57 23.16 21.22
C HIS A 514 16.21 21.68 21.31
N LEU A 515 15.00 21.29 20.88
CA LEU A 515 14.58 19.88 20.84
C LEU A 515 15.47 19.03 19.92
N MET A 516 15.90 19.57 18.78
CA MET A 516 16.85 18.92 17.87
C MET A 516 18.22 18.66 18.48
N SER A 517 18.56 19.28 19.62
CA SER A 517 19.87 19.10 20.27
C SER A 517 19.89 18.02 21.35
N LEU A 518 18.73 17.43 21.67
CA LEU A 518 18.56 16.40 22.71
C LEU A 518 19.19 15.06 22.31
N ARG A 519 19.61 14.24 23.29
CA ARG A 519 20.43 13.03 23.03
C ARG A 519 20.24 11.87 24.03
N SER A 520 19.41 12.03 25.05
CA SER A 520 19.59 11.24 26.28
C SER A 520 18.86 9.89 26.24
N ASN A 521 17.57 9.90 25.93
CA ASN A 521 16.64 8.76 26.02
C ASN A 521 15.68 8.73 24.83
N ASP A 522 14.87 7.67 24.73
CA ASP A 522 13.98 7.46 23.58
C ASP A 522 12.93 8.56 23.42
N ASP A 523 12.38 9.11 24.51
CA ASP A 523 11.47 10.27 24.47
C ASP A 523 12.14 11.51 23.86
N GLU A 524 13.40 11.78 24.25
CA GLU A 524 14.19 12.88 23.70
C GLU A 524 14.53 12.67 22.23
N ILE A 525 14.83 11.42 21.85
CA ILE A 525 15.08 11.05 20.44
C ILE A 525 13.81 11.21 19.61
N MET A 526 12.65 10.75 20.10
CA MET A 526 11.34 10.95 19.47
C MET A 526 11.08 12.45 19.23
N LEU A 527 11.27 13.28 20.26
CA LEU A 527 11.12 14.73 20.15
C LEU A 527 12.10 15.35 19.14
N ARG A 528 13.35 14.87 19.11
CA ARG A 528 14.35 15.28 18.13
C ARG A 528 13.92 14.91 16.71
N SER A 529 13.39 13.71 16.49
CA SER A 529 12.90 13.24 15.20
C SER A 529 11.78 14.14 14.67
N VAL A 530 10.67 14.26 15.41
CA VAL A 530 9.53 15.08 14.96
C VAL A 530 9.86 16.57 14.82
N SER A 531 10.79 17.09 15.63
CA SER A 531 11.26 18.48 15.51
C SER A 531 12.10 18.71 14.26
N THR A 532 12.88 17.71 13.86
CA THR A 532 13.69 17.74 12.63
C THR A 532 12.76 17.80 11.41
N ASP A 533 11.76 16.94 11.39
CA ASP A 533 10.75 16.87 10.33
C ASP A 533 9.92 18.17 10.23
N ALA A 534 9.35 18.64 11.34
CA ALA A 534 8.57 19.89 11.39
C ALA A 534 9.39 21.12 10.93
N LEU A 535 10.70 21.15 11.18
CA LEU A 535 11.57 22.22 10.69
C LEU A 535 11.77 22.18 9.17
N GLY A 536 11.68 21.01 8.54
CA GLY A 536 11.65 20.85 7.08
C GLY A 536 10.40 21.50 6.50
N ALA A 537 9.22 21.16 7.04
CA ALA A 537 7.95 21.78 6.65
C ALA A 537 7.94 23.30 6.84
N ILE A 538 8.44 23.78 7.99
CA ILE A 538 8.59 25.22 8.26
C ILE A 538 9.50 25.89 7.24
N ALA A 539 10.62 25.26 6.85
CA ALA A 539 11.52 25.82 5.85
C ALA A 539 10.84 26.02 4.50
N VAL A 540 10.03 25.04 4.07
CA VAL A 540 9.21 25.12 2.85
C VAL A 540 8.20 26.27 2.95
N ALA A 541 7.51 26.39 4.08
CA ALA A 541 6.47 27.41 4.30
C ALA A 541 7.02 28.84 4.26
N VAL A 542 8.07 29.15 5.04
CA VAL A 542 8.63 30.51 5.14
C VAL A 542 9.57 30.86 4.00
N GLY A 543 10.10 29.83 3.33
CA GLY A 543 10.99 29.98 2.19
C GLY A 543 12.43 30.37 2.55
N LYS A 544 13.24 30.39 1.48
CA LYS A 544 14.70 30.45 1.51
C LYS A 544 15.29 31.59 2.32
N GLU A 545 14.81 32.81 2.10
CA GLU A 545 15.44 34.00 2.70
C GLU A 545 15.17 34.12 4.20
N ALA A 546 13.97 33.75 4.66
CA ALA A 546 13.63 33.74 6.08
C ALA A 546 14.40 32.63 6.84
N PHE A 547 14.55 31.45 6.23
CA PHE A 547 15.20 30.29 6.86
C PHE A 547 16.73 30.37 6.87
N ARG A 548 17.33 31.09 5.92
CA ARG A 548 18.79 31.20 5.71
C ARG A 548 19.63 31.41 6.99
N PRO A 549 19.24 32.24 7.97
CA PRO A 549 20.04 32.44 9.19
C PRO A 549 20.21 31.18 10.06
N TYR A 550 19.31 30.20 9.93
CA TYR A 550 19.28 28.98 10.73
C TYR A 550 19.84 27.76 10.00
N LEU A 551 19.95 27.83 8.67
CA LEU A 551 20.30 26.71 7.80
C LEU A 551 21.52 25.92 8.29
N ASN A 552 22.66 26.59 8.48
CA ASN A 552 23.91 25.89 8.80
C ASN A 552 23.83 25.15 10.15
N ASP A 553 23.27 25.79 11.18
CA ASP A 553 23.18 25.19 12.51
C ASP A 553 22.21 23.99 12.53
N LEU A 554 21.07 24.11 11.82
CA LEU A 554 20.09 23.02 11.74
C LEU A 554 20.59 21.86 10.87
N MET A 555 21.28 22.13 9.76
CA MET A 555 21.93 21.09 8.96
C MET A 555 22.97 20.32 9.77
N LEU A 556 23.76 21.00 10.61
CA LEU A 556 24.72 20.34 11.50
C LEU A 556 24.02 19.41 12.52
N LEU A 557 22.91 19.86 13.12
CA LEU A 557 22.14 19.04 14.06
C LEU A 557 21.48 17.83 13.40
N ALA A 558 20.96 17.99 12.19
CA ALA A 558 20.37 16.90 11.40
C ALA A 558 21.42 15.87 10.98
N MET A 559 22.57 16.31 10.45
CA MET A 559 23.68 15.41 10.11
C MET A 559 24.26 14.67 11.33
N GLU A 560 24.30 15.34 12.49
CA GLU A 560 24.66 14.67 13.74
C GLU A 560 23.64 13.58 14.12
N GLY A 561 22.35 13.84 13.90
CA GLY A 561 21.26 12.89 14.17
C GLY A 561 21.40 11.58 13.41
N LEU A 562 21.96 11.60 12.19
CA LEU A 562 22.20 10.40 11.39
C LEU A 562 23.13 9.38 12.06
N HIS A 563 23.98 9.83 12.98
CA HIS A 563 24.96 9.00 13.67
C HIS A 563 24.44 8.47 15.01
N LEU A 564 23.22 8.84 15.42
CA LEU A 564 22.54 8.26 16.56
C LEU A 564 21.80 7.02 16.05
N SER A 565 22.07 5.85 16.63
CA SER A 565 21.56 4.55 16.19
C SER A 565 20.04 4.39 16.40
N ASN A 566 19.23 5.19 15.69
CA ASN A 566 17.78 5.18 15.73
C ASN A 566 17.21 5.42 14.31
N ASN A 567 16.36 4.51 13.83
CA ASN A 567 15.86 4.50 12.45
C ASN A 567 14.92 5.69 12.18
N ARG A 568 13.96 5.92 13.08
CA ARG A 568 13.00 7.04 12.99
C ARG A 568 13.67 8.40 12.92
N LEU A 569 14.78 8.59 13.64
CA LEU A 569 15.55 9.84 13.56
C LEU A 569 16.24 10.00 12.20
N ARG A 570 16.72 8.91 11.59
CA ARG A 570 17.29 8.96 10.24
C ARG A 570 16.23 9.29 9.19
N GLU A 571 15.06 8.66 9.27
CA GLU A 571 13.88 9.00 8.44
C GLU A 571 13.55 10.49 8.50
N CYS A 572 13.31 11.03 9.71
CA CYS A 572 13.02 12.46 9.88
C CYS A 572 14.16 13.36 9.39
N GLY A 573 15.42 12.90 9.51
CA GLY A 573 16.57 13.58 8.94
C GLY A 573 16.52 13.65 7.42
N PHE A 574 16.11 12.56 6.76
CA PHE A 574 15.98 12.48 5.31
C PHE A 574 14.84 13.36 4.79
N TYR A 575 13.66 13.34 5.42
CA TYR A 575 12.57 14.30 5.11
C TYR A 575 13.02 15.76 5.26
N PHE A 576 13.76 16.07 6.33
CA PHE A 576 14.34 17.39 6.51
C PHE A 576 15.29 17.76 5.37
N PHE A 577 16.17 16.86 4.94
CA PHE A 577 17.08 17.13 3.82
C PHE A 577 16.34 17.35 2.50
N ALA A 578 15.30 16.56 2.22
CA ALA A 578 14.44 16.77 1.06
C ALA A 578 13.78 18.16 1.07
N GLY A 579 13.18 18.54 2.20
CA GLY A 579 12.56 19.87 2.37
C GLY A 579 13.56 21.02 2.20
N ILE A 580 14.78 20.89 2.76
CA ILE A 580 15.83 21.90 2.55
C ILE A 580 16.31 21.93 1.09
N ALA A 581 16.46 20.77 0.43
CA ALA A 581 16.83 20.70 -0.97
C ALA A 581 15.78 21.36 -1.87
N GLN A 582 14.48 21.15 -1.60
CA GLN A 582 13.38 21.83 -2.28
C GLN A 582 13.48 23.35 -2.16
N VAL A 583 13.79 23.87 -0.97
CA VAL A 583 13.84 25.32 -0.69
C VAL A 583 15.11 25.98 -1.25
N PHE A 584 16.26 25.34 -1.10
CA PHE A 584 17.56 25.93 -1.44
C PHE A 584 18.06 25.55 -2.84
N ALA A 585 17.50 24.48 -3.45
CA ALA A 585 17.84 23.95 -4.77
C ALA A 585 19.36 23.81 -4.95
N ASP A 586 19.95 24.45 -5.97
CA ASP A 586 21.39 24.42 -6.25
C ASP A 586 22.27 24.82 -5.04
N GLU A 587 21.77 25.64 -4.11
CA GLU A 587 22.53 26.02 -2.89
C GLU A 587 22.66 24.88 -1.88
N PHE A 588 21.92 23.78 -2.05
CA PHE A 588 22.07 22.57 -1.22
C PHE A 588 23.30 21.73 -1.60
N ALA A 589 23.89 21.96 -2.78
CA ALA A 589 25.01 21.20 -3.31
C ALA A 589 26.16 20.90 -2.31
N PRO A 590 26.57 21.83 -1.41
CA PRO A 590 27.64 21.58 -0.45
C PRO A 590 27.37 20.45 0.55
N TYR A 591 26.11 20.06 0.75
CA TYR A 591 25.73 19.02 1.73
C TYR A 591 25.65 17.62 1.12
N LEU A 592 25.59 17.50 -0.21
CA LEU A 592 25.39 16.21 -0.89
C LEU A 592 26.50 15.20 -0.59
N GLU A 593 27.76 15.65 -0.49
CA GLU A 593 28.91 14.77 -0.23
C GLU A 593 28.81 14.06 1.14
N ALA A 594 28.14 14.69 2.12
CA ALA A 594 27.94 14.12 3.44
C ALA A 594 26.65 13.28 3.53
N ILE A 595 25.60 13.66 2.81
CA ILE A 595 24.25 13.08 2.94
C ILE A 595 24.06 11.85 2.06
N VAL A 596 24.46 11.91 0.80
CA VAL A 596 24.21 10.81 -0.16
C VAL A 596 24.83 9.48 0.27
N PRO A 597 26.06 9.44 0.84
CA PRO A 597 26.60 8.19 1.38
C PRO A 597 25.77 7.59 2.52
N GLN A 598 25.09 8.41 3.33
CA GLN A 598 24.22 7.94 4.42
C GLN A 598 22.92 7.35 3.88
N LEU A 599 22.31 7.99 2.86
CA LEU A 599 21.15 7.43 2.16
C LEU A 599 21.46 6.06 1.56
N ILE A 600 22.60 5.94 0.86
CA ILE A 600 23.07 4.65 0.31
C ILE A 600 23.33 3.63 1.43
N HIS A 601 23.85 4.06 2.58
CA HIS A 601 24.07 3.17 3.71
C HIS A 601 22.74 2.62 4.26
N SER A 602 21.74 3.49 4.45
CA SER A 602 20.39 3.09 4.87
C SER A 602 19.75 2.10 3.89
N CYS A 603 19.85 2.35 2.58
CA CYS A 603 19.40 1.41 1.54
C CYS A 603 20.04 0.01 1.66
N LYS A 604 21.28 -0.07 2.17
CA LYS A 604 22.06 -1.32 2.29
C LYS A 604 21.94 -2.02 3.65
N LEU A 605 21.12 -1.51 4.57
CA LEU A 605 20.98 -2.13 5.89
C LEU A 605 20.45 -3.57 5.77
N ASP A 606 21.08 -4.48 6.51
CA ASP A 606 20.68 -5.88 6.57
C ASP A 606 19.56 -6.07 7.59
N GLU A 607 18.38 -6.43 7.08
CA GLU A 607 17.17 -6.67 7.87
C GLU A 607 17.25 -7.98 8.67
N ASN A 608 18.22 -8.85 8.38
CA ASN A 608 18.43 -10.10 9.13
C ASN A 608 19.16 -9.89 10.47
N THR A 609 19.75 -8.72 10.72
CA THR A 609 20.50 -8.46 11.97
C THR A 609 19.61 -8.41 13.21
N THR A 610 18.32 -8.15 13.06
CA THR A 610 17.31 -8.22 14.12
C THR A 610 16.90 -9.64 14.51
N ARG A 611 17.14 -10.66 13.67
CA ARG A 611 16.87 -12.08 14.00
C ARG A 611 17.84 -12.61 15.06
N LEU A 612 19.13 -12.31 14.91
CA LEU A 612 20.20 -12.90 15.73
C LEU A 612 20.26 -12.42 17.18
N GLU A 613 19.66 -11.28 17.53
CA GLU A 613 19.63 -10.79 18.92
C GLU A 613 18.54 -11.46 19.76
N ASN A 614 17.45 -11.94 19.13
CA ASN A 614 16.36 -12.65 19.82
C ASN A 614 16.61 -14.17 19.88
N ASP A 615 17.28 -14.77 18.89
CA ASP A 615 17.49 -16.23 18.81
C ASP A 615 18.48 -16.81 19.85
N ILE A 616 19.20 -15.97 20.59
CA ILE A 616 20.22 -16.43 21.56
C ILE A 616 19.64 -16.62 22.97
N GLU A 617 18.54 -15.95 23.32
CA GLU A 617 17.94 -16.03 24.66
C GLU A 617 17.02 -17.25 24.84
N ASP A 618 16.46 -17.83 23.76
CA ASP A 618 15.55 -18.97 23.82
C ASP A 618 16.07 -20.21 23.08
N LEU A 619 16.98 -20.95 23.74
CA LEU A 619 17.37 -22.32 23.33
C LEU A 619 16.16 -23.29 23.25
N ASP A 620 15.04 -22.95 23.89
CA ASP A 620 13.78 -23.72 23.85
C ASP A 620 12.92 -23.37 22.59
N GLU A 621 13.16 -22.24 21.91
CA GLU A 621 12.45 -21.83 20.68
C GLU A 621 13.13 -22.31 19.37
N LEU A 622 14.37 -22.83 19.45
CA LEU A 622 15.09 -23.44 18.31
C LEU A 622 14.43 -24.72 17.75
N GLU A 623 13.32 -25.18 18.34
CA GLU A 623 12.49 -26.26 17.79
C GLU A 623 11.48 -25.78 16.74
N GLY A 624 11.35 -24.47 16.47
CA GLY A 624 10.29 -23.88 15.65
C GLY A 624 10.67 -23.33 14.27
N GLU A 625 11.74 -22.55 14.14
CA GLU A 625 11.87 -21.66 12.97
C GLU A 625 13.19 -21.83 12.21
N GLU A 626 13.27 -22.78 11.28
CA GLU A 626 14.13 -22.67 10.09
C GLU A 626 13.49 -23.50 8.97
N GLY A 627 12.27 -23.15 8.60
CA GLY A 627 11.80 -23.35 7.23
C GLY A 627 12.30 -22.17 6.40
N GLU A 628 12.81 -22.41 5.19
CA GLU A 628 12.92 -21.39 4.14
C GLU A 628 11.51 -20.98 3.67
N GLU A 629 10.62 -20.65 4.61
CA GLU A 629 9.31 -20.10 4.33
C GLU A 629 9.40 -18.60 4.47
N ASP A 630 8.90 -17.92 3.44
CA ASP A 630 8.57 -16.51 3.36
C ASP A 630 7.75 -16.09 4.58
N SER A 631 8.44 -15.90 5.70
CA SER A 631 7.88 -15.42 6.95
C SER A 631 7.44 -13.98 6.70
N TYR A 632 6.14 -13.83 6.52
CA TYR A 632 5.29 -12.67 6.71
C TYR A 632 6.00 -11.31 6.59
N VAL A 633 5.60 -10.54 5.58
CA VAL A 633 5.96 -9.13 5.36
C VAL A 633 6.02 -8.36 6.68
N TYR A 634 7.21 -8.30 7.27
CA TYR A 634 7.48 -7.42 8.38
C TYR A 634 7.85 -6.08 7.76
N LYS A 635 6.96 -5.08 7.90
CA LYS A 635 7.37 -3.68 7.86
C LYS A 635 8.31 -3.47 9.05
N SER A 636 9.57 -3.79 8.85
CA SER A 636 10.60 -3.54 9.85
C SER A 636 10.86 -2.03 9.88
N ALA A 637 11.24 -1.48 11.03
CA ALA A 637 11.69 -0.09 11.10
C ALA A 637 12.91 0.18 10.19
N ILE A 638 13.59 -0.86 9.69
CA ILE A 638 14.65 -0.74 8.67
C ILE A 638 14.03 -0.61 7.27
N ALA A 639 12.96 -1.35 6.96
CA ALA A 639 12.24 -1.22 5.71
C ALA A 639 11.62 0.18 5.57
N ASP A 640 11.03 0.72 6.63
CA ASP A 640 10.52 2.11 6.65
C ASP A 640 11.66 3.12 6.38
N GLU A 641 12.83 2.94 7.01
CA GLU A 641 14.00 3.77 6.75
C GLU A 641 14.49 3.66 5.29
N LYS A 642 14.50 2.46 4.72
CA LYS A 642 14.88 2.22 3.32
C LYS A 642 13.92 2.89 2.35
N GLU A 643 12.62 2.84 2.61
CA GLU A 643 11.58 3.51 1.83
C GLU A 643 11.86 5.02 1.79
N VAL A 644 11.99 5.65 2.95
CA VAL A 644 12.26 7.09 3.04
C VAL A 644 13.60 7.46 2.39
N ALA A 645 14.63 6.65 2.58
CA ALA A 645 15.94 6.88 1.96
C ALA A 645 15.86 6.80 0.42
N ALA A 646 15.16 5.79 -0.12
CA ALA A 646 14.97 5.62 -1.56
C ALA A 646 14.24 6.82 -2.17
N ASP A 647 13.16 7.30 -1.56
CA ASP A 647 12.44 8.49 -2.01
C ASP A 647 13.28 9.76 -1.97
N THR A 648 13.97 9.97 -0.85
CA THR A 648 14.82 11.15 -0.66
C THR A 648 15.91 11.23 -1.72
N ILE A 649 16.47 10.09 -2.16
CA ILE A 649 17.42 10.04 -3.28
C ILE A 649 16.81 10.63 -4.57
N GLY A 650 15.57 10.25 -4.90
CA GLY A 650 14.82 10.79 -6.03
C GLY A 650 14.63 12.32 -5.94
N GLU A 651 14.20 12.79 -4.78
CA GLU A 651 13.92 14.21 -4.52
C GLU A 651 15.19 15.07 -4.55
N LEU A 652 16.28 14.61 -3.93
CA LEU A 652 17.55 15.33 -3.95
C LEU A 652 18.04 15.54 -5.38
N PHE A 653 17.91 14.55 -6.27
CA PHE A 653 18.28 14.74 -7.66
C PHE A 653 17.34 15.73 -8.36
N GLN A 654 16.03 15.59 -8.16
CA GLN A 654 15.03 16.49 -8.75
C GLN A 654 15.31 17.96 -8.39
N TYR A 655 15.65 18.26 -7.14
CA TYR A 655 15.82 19.64 -6.66
C TYR A 655 17.22 20.22 -6.88
N THR A 656 18.27 19.39 -6.84
CA THR A 656 19.67 19.87 -6.96
C THR A 656 20.25 19.70 -8.36
N GLY A 657 19.57 18.96 -9.24
CA GLY A 657 19.88 18.84 -10.66
C GLY A 657 21.33 18.46 -10.93
N SER A 658 22.08 19.35 -11.57
CA SER A 658 23.46 19.06 -12.00
C SER A 658 24.42 18.76 -10.85
N ALA A 659 24.15 19.26 -9.64
CA ALA A 659 24.99 19.01 -8.47
C ALA A 659 24.95 17.54 -8.02
N PHE A 660 23.87 16.80 -8.34
CA PHE A 660 23.70 15.40 -7.95
C PHE A 660 24.37 14.42 -8.92
N LEU A 661 24.76 14.85 -10.12
CA LEU A 661 25.34 13.99 -11.17
C LEU A 661 26.48 13.06 -10.69
N PRO A 662 27.39 13.47 -9.78
CA PRO A 662 28.44 12.59 -9.27
C PRO A 662 27.94 11.33 -8.54
N TYR A 663 26.69 11.33 -8.06
CA TYR A 663 26.13 10.25 -7.25
C TYR A 663 25.18 9.32 -8.01
N VAL A 664 24.73 9.74 -9.21
CA VAL A 664 23.68 9.09 -9.98
C VAL A 664 23.93 7.59 -10.17
N GLU A 665 25.14 7.20 -10.58
CA GLU A 665 25.46 5.80 -10.85
C GLU A 665 25.26 4.93 -9.60
N SER A 666 25.87 5.34 -8.48
CA SER A 666 25.77 4.60 -7.22
C SER A 666 24.36 4.58 -6.65
N THR A 667 23.56 5.63 -6.82
CA THR A 667 22.20 5.66 -6.29
C THR A 667 21.23 4.87 -7.17
N VAL A 668 21.37 4.94 -8.51
CA VAL A 668 20.55 4.14 -9.43
C VAL A 668 20.79 2.65 -9.23
N GLU A 669 22.06 2.23 -9.05
CA GLU A 669 22.39 0.83 -8.74
C GLU A 669 21.63 0.33 -7.50
N GLN A 670 21.54 1.17 -6.46
CA GLN A 670 20.85 0.83 -5.22
C GLN A 670 19.32 0.84 -5.35
N LEU A 671 18.76 1.81 -6.07
CA LEU A 671 17.32 1.83 -6.34
C LEU A 671 16.87 0.62 -7.17
N LEU A 672 17.71 0.15 -8.11
CA LEU A 672 17.44 -1.06 -8.88
C LEU A 672 17.45 -2.31 -7.98
N GLU A 673 18.40 -2.40 -7.05
CA GLU A 673 18.46 -3.50 -6.06
C GLU A 673 17.21 -3.50 -5.15
N LEU A 674 16.77 -2.32 -4.68
CA LEU A 674 15.59 -2.18 -3.84
C LEU A 674 14.25 -2.34 -4.57
N SER A 675 14.22 -2.26 -5.90
CA SER A 675 12.98 -2.43 -6.66
C SER A 675 12.38 -3.84 -6.57
N THR A 676 13.17 -4.84 -6.16
CA THR A 676 12.74 -6.22 -5.91
C THR A 676 12.77 -6.58 -4.42
N HIS A 677 12.66 -5.58 -3.54
CA HIS A 677 12.64 -5.79 -2.09
C HIS A 677 11.36 -6.51 -1.62
N LEU A 678 11.38 -7.19 -0.48
CA LEU A 678 10.20 -7.90 0.05
C LEU A 678 9.08 -6.94 0.50
N ALA A 679 9.45 -5.81 1.11
CA ALA A 679 8.50 -4.78 1.54
C ALA A 679 7.99 -3.93 0.35
N ASP A 680 6.67 -3.83 0.23
CA ASP A 680 5.96 -3.12 -0.85
C ASP A 680 6.29 -1.61 -0.87
N GLY A 681 6.37 -0.97 0.31
CA GLY A 681 6.72 0.44 0.45
C GLY A 681 8.09 0.78 -0.15
N VAL A 682 9.08 -0.08 0.08
CA VAL A 682 10.43 0.04 -0.50
C VAL A 682 10.41 -0.12 -2.02
N ARG A 683 9.65 -1.09 -2.55
CA ARG A 683 9.47 -1.25 -4.00
C ARG A 683 8.82 -0.02 -4.63
N LYS A 684 7.77 0.54 -4.01
CA LYS A 684 7.08 1.77 -4.45
C LYS A 684 8.03 2.97 -4.52
N ALA A 685 8.75 3.25 -3.43
CA ALA A 685 9.69 4.37 -3.34
C ALA A 685 10.83 4.25 -4.36
N SER A 686 11.34 3.03 -4.56
CA SER A 686 12.40 2.74 -5.53
C SER A 686 11.94 3.00 -6.97
N CYS A 687 10.77 2.48 -7.35
CA CYS A 687 10.17 2.71 -8.66
C CYS A 687 9.92 4.20 -8.92
N ARG A 688 9.30 4.91 -7.96
CA ARG A 688 9.08 6.36 -8.02
C ARG A 688 10.37 7.13 -8.25
N SER A 689 11.41 6.81 -7.48
CA SER A 689 12.71 7.48 -7.59
C SER A 689 13.40 7.22 -8.92
N LEU A 690 13.31 6.01 -9.46
CA LEU A 690 13.83 5.71 -10.80
C LEU A 690 13.14 6.54 -11.90
N PHE A 691 11.81 6.72 -11.83
CA PHE A 691 11.09 7.62 -12.73
C PHE A 691 11.46 9.10 -12.52
N ASN A 692 11.62 9.55 -11.27
CA ASN A 692 12.13 10.89 -10.94
C ASN A 692 13.49 11.15 -11.62
N PHE A 693 14.39 10.16 -11.63
CA PHE A 693 15.68 10.27 -12.31
C PHE A 693 15.52 10.47 -13.83
N LEU A 694 14.63 9.72 -14.49
CA LEU A 694 14.33 9.93 -15.91
C LEU A 694 13.83 11.35 -16.19
N ARG A 695 12.89 11.84 -15.38
CA ARG A 695 12.34 13.20 -15.51
C ARG A 695 13.39 14.27 -15.25
N ALA A 696 14.22 14.12 -14.22
CA ALA A 696 15.29 15.05 -13.87
C ALA A 696 16.35 15.13 -14.98
N PHE A 697 16.81 13.99 -15.52
CA PHE A 697 17.72 13.97 -16.66
C PHE A 697 17.12 14.62 -17.90
N TYR A 698 15.83 14.39 -18.18
CA TYR A 698 15.15 15.01 -19.32
C TYR A 698 15.13 16.54 -19.20
N LYS A 699 14.79 17.07 -18.02
CA LYS A 699 14.81 18.52 -17.72
C LYS A 699 16.22 19.10 -17.86
N LEU A 700 17.24 18.43 -17.33
CA LEU A 700 18.65 18.87 -17.43
C LEU A 700 19.20 18.86 -18.86
N SER A 701 18.67 17.98 -19.71
CA SER A 701 19.15 17.82 -21.08
C SER A 701 18.74 18.95 -22.02
N ASN A 702 17.91 19.90 -21.58
CA ASN A 702 17.33 20.96 -22.43
C ASN A 702 16.75 20.40 -23.75
N SER A 703 16.03 19.28 -23.62
CA SER A 703 15.48 18.54 -24.77
C SER A 703 14.58 19.44 -25.63
N GLN A 704 14.60 19.20 -26.94
CA GLN A 704 13.61 19.80 -27.83
C GLN A 704 12.21 19.27 -27.47
N GLU A 705 11.19 20.12 -27.63
CA GLU A 705 9.80 19.71 -27.44
C GLU A 705 9.50 18.50 -28.32
N TRP A 706 9.02 17.42 -27.68
CA TRP A 706 8.72 16.18 -28.35
C TRP A 706 7.52 16.34 -29.28
N LYS A 707 7.39 15.42 -30.24
CA LYS A 707 6.24 15.37 -31.14
C LYS A 707 5.57 14.01 -31.03
N ALA A 708 4.25 14.02 -30.94
CA ALA A 708 3.48 12.81 -30.83
C ALA A 708 3.68 11.88 -32.03
N GLY A 709 3.66 10.58 -31.78
CA GLY A 709 3.67 9.54 -32.82
C GLY A 709 4.93 8.71 -32.93
N LEU A 710 4.76 7.58 -33.61
CA LEU A 710 5.81 6.64 -34.00
C LEU A 710 5.93 6.57 -35.53
N PRO A 711 7.15 6.48 -36.10
CA PRO A 711 8.45 6.46 -35.41
C PRO A 711 8.78 7.81 -34.74
N VAL A 712 9.56 7.76 -33.67
CA VAL A 712 9.96 8.95 -32.90
C VAL A 712 10.69 9.94 -33.82
N THR A 713 10.17 11.17 -33.90
CA THR A 713 10.74 12.20 -34.80
C THR A 713 11.72 13.13 -34.09
N VAL A 714 11.61 13.26 -32.77
CA VAL A 714 12.53 14.00 -31.91
C VAL A 714 13.14 12.98 -30.94
N PRO A 715 14.39 12.54 -31.18
CA PRO A 715 15.00 11.51 -30.33
C PRO A 715 15.27 12.05 -28.92
N LEU A 716 15.28 11.14 -27.95
CA LEU A 716 15.74 11.46 -26.60
C LEU A 716 17.21 11.88 -26.63
N HIS A 717 17.60 12.72 -25.67
CA HIS A 717 19.00 12.99 -25.41
C HIS A 717 19.71 11.68 -25.01
N GLU A 718 20.97 11.50 -25.42
CA GLU A 718 21.71 10.23 -25.26
C GLU A 718 21.77 9.74 -23.81
N ASN A 719 21.99 10.64 -22.84
CA ASN A 719 21.98 10.29 -21.42
C ASN A 719 20.61 9.81 -20.92
N VAL A 720 19.52 10.43 -21.40
CA VAL A 720 18.16 10.01 -21.04
C VAL A 720 17.86 8.64 -21.65
N ALA A 721 18.25 8.43 -22.90
CA ALA A 721 18.09 7.14 -23.57
C ALA A 721 18.90 6.03 -22.88
N GLN A 722 20.15 6.32 -22.46
CA GLN A 722 20.98 5.38 -21.73
C GLN A 722 20.38 5.01 -20.37
N LEU A 723 19.92 5.98 -19.59
CA LEU A 723 19.25 5.69 -18.32
C LEU A 723 17.96 4.90 -18.54
N ASN A 724 17.16 5.27 -19.53
CA ASN A 724 15.91 4.57 -19.86
C ASN A 724 16.15 3.11 -20.25
N SER A 725 17.27 2.80 -20.92
CA SER A 725 17.65 1.42 -21.27
C SER A 725 17.97 0.53 -20.07
N LEU A 726 18.15 1.12 -18.88
CA LEU A 726 18.31 0.41 -17.61
C LEU A 726 17.00 0.40 -16.81
N VAL A 727 16.38 1.58 -16.67
CA VAL A 727 15.21 1.78 -15.80
C VAL A 727 13.96 1.09 -16.35
N MET A 728 13.60 1.32 -17.60
CA MET A 728 12.32 0.81 -18.12
C MET A 728 12.25 -0.73 -18.11
N PRO A 729 13.30 -1.47 -18.52
CA PRO A 729 13.28 -2.94 -18.38
C PRO A 729 13.15 -3.41 -16.94
N ALA A 730 13.81 -2.74 -15.97
CA ALA A 730 13.72 -3.11 -14.56
C ALA A 730 12.29 -2.89 -14.02
N ILE A 731 11.67 -1.74 -14.30
CA ILE A 731 10.29 -1.45 -13.90
C ILE A 731 9.31 -2.48 -14.51
N LEU A 732 9.50 -2.84 -15.77
CA LEU A 732 8.64 -3.83 -16.43
C LEU A 732 8.82 -5.23 -15.82
N ALA A 733 10.05 -5.60 -15.42
CA ALA A 733 10.30 -6.85 -14.72
C ALA A 733 9.62 -6.88 -13.34
N VAL A 734 9.69 -5.79 -12.57
CA VAL A 734 8.93 -5.67 -11.31
C VAL A 734 7.44 -5.88 -11.57
N TRP A 735 6.88 -5.20 -12.57
CA TRP A 735 5.45 -5.33 -12.90
C TRP A 735 5.05 -6.77 -13.32
N ASP A 736 5.93 -7.58 -13.91
CA ASP A 736 5.56 -8.97 -14.26
C ASP A 736 5.29 -9.86 -13.02
N GLU A 737 5.98 -9.60 -11.92
CA GLU A 737 5.98 -10.44 -10.71
C GLU A 737 5.36 -9.72 -9.50
N GLU A 738 4.75 -8.55 -9.70
CA GLU A 738 4.20 -7.74 -8.61
C GLU A 738 2.82 -8.23 -8.15
N ASP A 739 2.74 -8.62 -6.89
CA ASP A 739 1.54 -9.11 -6.21
C ASP A 739 0.76 -7.97 -5.53
N GLU A 740 1.41 -6.85 -5.22
CA GLU A 740 0.77 -5.70 -4.56
C GLU A 740 0.20 -4.68 -5.55
N LYS A 741 -1.13 -4.54 -5.55
CA LYS A 741 -1.87 -3.65 -6.46
C LYS A 741 -1.43 -2.19 -6.37
N MET A 742 -1.09 -1.72 -5.18
CA MET A 742 -0.70 -0.33 -4.97
C MET A 742 0.71 -0.02 -5.50
N VAL A 743 1.56 -1.03 -5.66
CA VAL A 743 2.85 -0.87 -6.35
C VAL A 743 2.60 -0.70 -7.85
N VAL A 744 1.75 -1.54 -8.45
CA VAL A 744 1.38 -1.44 -9.87
C VAL A 744 0.68 -0.11 -10.18
N PHE A 745 -0.23 0.33 -9.30
CA PHE A 745 -0.86 1.64 -9.40
C PHE A 745 0.18 2.78 -9.40
N GLN A 746 1.17 2.73 -8.49
CA GLN A 746 2.26 3.71 -8.48
C GLN A 746 3.06 3.70 -9.79
N ILE A 747 3.41 2.51 -10.32
CA ILE A 747 4.11 2.39 -11.61
C ILE A 747 3.31 3.06 -12.73
N CYS A 748 1.99 2.84 -12.79
CA CYS A 748 1.12 3.49 -13.76
C CYS A 748 1.18 5.03 -13.65
N ASN A 749 1.02 5.58 -12.45
CA ASN A 749 1.02 7.03 -12.22
C ASN A 749 2.36 7.68 -12.56
N GLU A 750 3.46 7.08 -12.11
CA GLU A 750 4.80 7.57 -12.40
C GLU A 750 5.13 7.51 -13.89
N MET A 751 4.62 6.48 -14.57
CA MET A 751 4.74 6.38 -16.01
C MET A 751 3.92 7.45 -16.72
N VAL A 752 2.69 7.76 -16.28
CA VAL A 752 1.86 8.86 -16.81
C VAL A 752 2.63 10.17 -16.82
N GLU A 753 3.18 10.57 -15.68
CA GLU A 753 3.95 11.82 -15.57
C GLU A 753 5.18 11.80 -16.47
N THR A 754 5.90 10.68 -16.49
CA THR A 754 7.13 10.52 -17.26
C THR A 754 6.87 10.56 -18.76
N VAL A 755 5.82 9.89 -19.26
CA VAL A 755 5.50 9.90 -20.69
C VAL A 755 4.99 11.26 -21.14
N ARG A 756 4.16 11.95 -20.33
CA ARG A 756 3.68 13.29 -20.65
C ARG A 756 4.82 14.30 -20.73
N LEU A 757 5.82 14.19 -19.85
CA LEU A 757 6.99 15.06 -19.89
C LEU A 757 7.98 14.70 -21.02
N CYS A 758 8.36 13.44 -21.14
CA CYS A 758 9.45 12.98 -22.00
C CYS A 758 9.01 12.65 -23.44
N GLY A 759 7.71 12.44 -23.67
CA GLY A 759 7.13 12.10 -24.97
C GLY A 759 7.33 10.63 -25.39
N PRO A 760 7.02 10.29 -26.65
CA PRO A 760 6.99 8.90 -27.11
C PRO A 760 8.37 8.21 -27.12
N GLY A 761 9.47 8.97 -27.05
CA GLY A 761 10.82 8.42 -27.03
C GLY A 761 11.11 7.52 -25.84
N ILE A 762 10.49 7.77 -24.68
CA ILE A 762 10.75 7.02 -23.44
C ILE A 762 10.12 5.61 -23.45
N ILE A 763 9.10 5.40 -24.27
CA ILE A 763 8.34 4.14 -24.37
C ILE A 763 8.49 3.44 -25.71
N ALA A 764 9.17 4.04 -26.69
CA ALA A 764 9.15 3.59 -28.08
C ALA A 764 9.59 2.13 -28.26
N GLU A 765 10.54 1.67 -27.45
CA GLU A 765 11.06 0.29 -27.49
C GLU A 765 10.22 -0.71 -26.68
N HIS A 766 9.34 -0.23 -25.79
CA HIS A 766 8.63 -1.03 -24.79
C HIS A 766 7.09 -0.92 -24.86
N ILE A 767 6.54 -0.16 -25.82
CA ILE A 767 5.10 0.09 -25.91
C ILE A 767 4.28 -1.20 -26.09
N GLY A 768 4.86 -2.24 -26.71
CA GLY A 768 4.22 -3.56 -26.80
C GLY A 768 3.99 -4.15 -25.40
N ASP A 769 5.05 -4.25 -24.62
CA ASP A 769 5.05 -4.82 -23.27
C ASP A 769 4.15 -4.01 -22.32
N ILE A 770 4.24 -2.67 -22.37
CA ILE A 770 3.37 -1.79 -21.58
C ILE A 770 1.90 -2.01 -21.94
N ALA A 771 1.57 -2.13 -23.23
CA ALA A 771 0.19 -2.36 -23.66
C ALA A 771 -0.32 -3.76 -23.25
N GLU A 772 0.54 -4.78 -23.27
CA GLU A 772 0.20 -6.12 -22.80
C GLU A 772 -0.12 -6.11 -21.30
N LYS A 773 0.73 -5.48 -20.48
CA LYS A 773 0.50 -5.35 -19.03
C LYS A 773 -0.79 -4.59 -18.72
N LEU A 774 -1.04 -3.48 -19.40
CA LEU A 774 -2.30 -2.74 -19.29
C LEU A 774 -3.50 -3.59 -19.71
N GLN A 775 -3.38 -4.38 -20.78
CA GLN A 775 -4.46 -5.27 -21.21
C GLN A 775 -4.75 -6.32 -20.13
N LEU A 776 -3.72 -6.93 -19.52
CA LEU A 776 -3.88 -7.86 -18.41
C LEU A 776 -4.63 -7.22 -17.23
N LEU A 777 -4.34 -5.96 -16.91
CA LEU A 777 -5.06 -5.22 -15.87
C LEU A 777 -6.55 -5.06 -16.18
N PHE A 778 -6.89 -4.67 -17.41
CA PHE A 778 -8.30 -4.55 -17.84
C PHE A 778 -9.02 -5.90 -17.99
N GLU A 779 -8.28 -6.97 -18.19
CA GLU A 779 -8.79 -8.35 -18.21
C GLU A 779 -8.89 -8.98 -16.82
N LYS A 780 -8.40 -8.29 -15.77
CA LYS A 780 -8.28 -8.80 -14.40
C LYS A 780 -7.41 -10.07 -14.31
N LYS A 781 -6.30 -10.07 -15.04
CA LYS A 781 -5.35 -11.20 -15.17
C LYS A 781 -3.91 -10.83 -14.83
N ALA A 782 -3.64 -9.58 -14.49
CA ALA A 782 -2.32 -9.20 -13.97
C ALA A 782 -2.03 -9.96 -12.68
N TYR A 783 -0.76 -10.21 -12.36
CA TYR A 783 -0.36 -11.02 -11.20
C TYR A 783 -0.99 -10.51 -9.89
N CYS A 784 -0.90 -9.21 -9.59
CA CYS A 784 -1.60 -8.55 -8.47
C CYS A 784 -3.15 -8.64 -8.46
N GLN A 785 -3.78 -9.14 -9.53
CA GLN A 785 -5.23 -9.34 -9.63
C GLN A 785 -5.62 -10.82 -9.71
N GLN A 786 -4.65 -11.72 -9.82
CA GLN A 786 -4.92 -13.16 -9.86
C GLN A 786 -5.39 -13.58 -8.46
N GLU A 787 -6.69 -13.75 -8.33
CA GLU A 787 -7.29 -14.37 -7.15
C GLU A 787 -7.18 -15.89 -7.26
N LEU A 788 -7.00 -16.55 -6.12
CA LEU A 788 -7.06 -18.00 -6.01
C LEU A 788 -8.41 -18.48 -6.56
N VAL A 789 -8.36 -19.13 -7.73
CA VAL A 789 -9.56 -19.56 -8.46
C VAL A 789 -10.25 -20.63 -7.63
N ASP A 790 -11.43 -20.33 -7.08
CA ASP A 790 -12.28 -21.39 -6.52
C ASP A 790 -13.03 -22.12 -7.65
N ASP A 791 -13.47 -23.36 -7.38
CA ASP A 791 -14.21 -24.22 -8.31
C ASP A 791 -15.59 -23.66 -8.77
N GLU A 792 -16.05 -22.52 -8.28
CA GLU A 792 -17.43 -22.01 -8.43
C GLU A 792 -17.57 -20.76 -9.34
N GLY A 793 -16.50 -20.36 -10.06
CA GLY A 793 -16.57 -19.38 -11.17
C GLY A 793 -16.06 -17.98 -10.81
N LEU A 794 -16.56 -16.92 -11.46
CA LEU A 794 -16.24 -15.51 -11.15
C LEU A 794 -17.43 -14.80 -10.47
N LEU A 795 -17.17 -13.81 -9.61
CA LEU A 795 -18.22 -12.92 -9.09
C LEU A 795 -18.77 -12.01 -10.19
N GLU A 796 -19.91 -11.35 -9.94
CA GLU A 796 -20.45 -10.35 -10.88
C GLU A 796 -19.41 -9.25 -11.15
N GLU A 797 -19.08 -8.99 -12.41
CA GLU A 797 -18.02 -8.05 -12.83
C GLU A 797 -18.17 -6.62 -12.30
N ASP A 798 -19.36 -6.26 -11.84
CA ASP A 798 -19.75 -4.89 -11.53
C ASP A 798 -19.57 -4.50 -10.05
N GLU A 799 -19.33 -5.44 -9.12
CA GLU A 799 -19.11 -5.17 -7.70
C GLU A 799 -17.65 -5.45 -7.30
N GLN A 800 -16.85 -4.40 -7.13
CA GLN A 800 -15.43 -4.49 -6.79
C GLN A 800 -15.07 -3.60 -5.59
N ALA A 801 -14.01 -3.94 -4.86
CA ALA A 801 -13.45 -3.10 -3.80
C ALA A 801 -12.87 -1.80 -4.38
N GLU A 802 -12.89 -0.71 -3.62
CA GLU A 802 -12.45 0.61 -4.11
C GLU A 802 -10.95 0.63 -4.47
N TYR A 803 -10.09 -0.04 -3.70
CA TYR A 803 -8.66 -0.19 -4.04
C TYR A 803 -8.43 -0.83 -5.42
N ASP A 804 -9.24 -1.81 -5.79
CA ASP A 804 -9.11 -2.39 -7.11
C ASP A 804 -9.57 -1.43 -8.22
N ALA A 805 -10.54 -0.54 -7.92
CA ALA A 805 -10.98 0.50 -8.85
C ALA A 805 -9.89 1.57 -9.06
N LEU A 806 -9.10 1.90 -8.02
CA LEU A 806 -7.93 2.79 -8.15
C LEU A 806 -6.89 2.23 -9.12
N LEU A 807 -6.60 0.92 -9.06
CA LEU A 807 -5.68 0.26 -10.00
C LEU A 807 -6.15 0.42 -11.46
N ILE A 808 -7.45 0.24 -11.72
CA ILE A 808 -8.03 0.44 -13.06
C ILE A 808 -7.99 1.92 -13.47
N THR A 809 -8.16 2.84 -12.53
CA THR A 809 -8.04 4.27 -12.77
C THR A 809 -6.62 4.64 -13.23
N GLY A 810 -5.58 4.22 -12.49
CA GLY A 810 -4.19 4.45 -12.89
C GLY A 810 -3.84 3.83 -14.25
N ALA A 811 -4.36 2.63 -14.54
CA ALA A 811 -4.22 2.00 -15.86
C ALA A 811 -4.89 2.82 -16.98
N SER A 812 -6.05 3.42 -16.70
CA SER A 812 -6.81 4.22 -17.65
C SER A 812 -6.16 5.57 -17.92
N ASP A 813 -5.59 6.20 -16.89
CA ASP A 813 -4.81 7.43 -17.03
C ASP A 813 -3.55 7.20 -17.86
N LEU A 814 -2.88 6.05 -17.66
CA LEU A 814 -1.75 5.65 -18.50
C LEU A 814 -2.18 5.43 -19.95
N VAL A 815 -3.32 4.78 -20.21
CA VAL A 815 -3.86 4.66 -21.57
C VAL A 815 -4.13 6.03 -22.20
N GLY A 816 -4.71 6.97 -21.46
CA GLY A 816 -4.96 8.33 -21.93
C GLY A 816 -3.67 9.08 -22.25
N ALA A 817 -2.66 8.97 -21.38
CA ALA A 817 -1.32 9.52 -21.61
C ALA A 817 -0.63 8.90 -22.84
N LEU A 818 -0.73 7.58 -23.03
CA LEU A 818 -0.24 6.88 -24.21
C LEU A 818 -0.91 7.39 -25.49
N ALA A 819 -2.23 7.60 -25.47
CA ALA A 819 -2.96 8.15 -26.60
C ALA A 819 -2.49 9.57 -26.97
N ALA A 820 -2.20 10.41 -25.97
CA ALA A 820 -1.69 11.75 -26.16
C ALA A 820 -0.29 11.77 -26.80
N VAL A 821 0.64 10.93 -26.33
CA VAL A 821 2.03 10.92 -26.81
C VAL A 821 2.22 10.13 -28.11
N LEU A 822 1.36 9.14 -28.39
CA LEU A 822 1.42 8.34 -29.62
C LEU A 822 0.53 8.89 -30.73
N GLY A 823 -0.44 9.75 -30.42
CA GLY A 823 -1.35 10.34 -31.41
C GLY A 823 -2.00 9.28 -32.30
N ALA A 824 -1.98 9.50 -33.62
CA ALA A 824 -2.55 8.55 -34.58
C ALA A 824 -1.88 7.16 -34.58
N SER A 825 -0.64 7.03 -34.08
CA SER A 825 0.03 5.73 -33.94
C SER A 825 -0.60 4.87 -32.84
N PHE A 826 -1.46 5.43 -32.00
CA PHE A 826 -2.18 4.70 -30.95
C PHE A 826 -3.34 3.83 -31.48
N VAL A 827 -3.79 4.03 -32.73
CA VAL A 827 -4.97 3.35 -33.31
C VAL A 827 -4.99 1.83 -33.09
N PRO A 828 -3.90 1.05 -33.29
CA PRO A 828 -3.92 -0.39 -33.05
C PRO A 828 -4.24 -0.76 -31.60
N TYR A 829 -3.73 0.03 -30.63
CA TYR A 829 -3.95 -0.16 -29.19
C TYR A 829 -5.36 0.28 -28.78
N ALA A 830 -5.86 1.37 -29.35
CA ALA A 830 -7.22 1.85 -29.11
C ALA A 830 -8.30 0.80 -29.44
N ARG A 831 -8.06 -0.08 -30.43
CA ARG A 831 -8.95 -1.22 -30.76
C ARG A 831 -9.08 -2.22 -29.62
N VAL A 832 -8.06 -2.34 -28.78
CA VAL A 832 -8.06 -3.17 -27.58
C VAL A 832 -8.69 -2.40 -26.43
N PHE A 833 -8.16 -1.21 -26.11
CA PHE A 833 -8.52 -0.50 -24.88
C PHE A 833 -9.91 0.13 -24.88
N ILE A 834 -10.39 0.69 -25.99
CA ILE A 834 -11.73 1.34 -26.04
C ILE A 834 -12.84 0.36 -25.61
N PRO A 835 -12.92 -0.88 -26.13
CA PRO A 835 -13.87 -1.86 -25.64
C PRO A 835 -13.76 -2.19 -24.14
N HIS A 836 -12.55 -2.22 -23.57
CA HIS A 836 -12.35 -2.48 -22.14
C HIS A 836 -12.85 -1.30 -21.30
N ILE A 837 -12.43 -0.08 -21.62
CA ILE A 837 -12.79 1.15 -20.88
C ILE A 837 -14.30 1.40 -20.97
N ALA A 838 -14.91 1.20 -22.14
CA ALA A 838 -16.35 1.43 -22.33
C ALA A 838 -17.24 0.56 -21.43
N LYS A 839 -16.75 -0.59 -20.94
CA LYS A 839 -17.50 -1.46 -20.00
C LYS A 839 -17.70 -0.83 -18.63
N TYR A 840 -16.88 0.14 -18.24
CA TYR A 840 -16.97 0.82 -16.95
C TYR A 840 -18.07 1.90 -16.94
N TYR A 841 -18.58 2.31 -18.10
CA TYR A 841 -19.76 3.16 -18.17
C TYR A 841 -21.08 2.35 -18.18
N LYS A 842 -21.49 1.87 -17.00
CA LYS A 842 -22.81 1.23 -16.77
C LYS A 842 -23.45 1.79 -15.52
N LYS A 843 -24.78 1.75 -15.43
CA LYS A 843 -25.52 2.21 -14.24
C LYS A 843 -25.19 1.40 -12.97
N SER A 844 -24.73 0.16 -13.13
CA SER A 844 -24.28 -0.70 -12.03
C SER A 844 -22.93 -0.30 -11.45
N LYS A 845 -22.13 0.49 -12.18
CA LYS A 845 -20.79 0.89 -11.73
C LYS A 845 -20.84 2.16 -10.86
N PRO A 846 -19.91 2.30 -9.89
CA PRO A 846 -19.73 3.53 -9.11
C PRO A 846 -19.55 4.78 -9.99
N SER A 847 -19.88 5.94 -9.44
CA SER A 847 -19.76 7.23 -10.14
C SER A 847 -18.33 7.50 -10.60
N SER A 848 -17.34 7.22 -9.75
CA SER A 848 -15.92 7.36 -10.04
C SER A 848 -15.49 6.52 -11.25
N GLU A 849 -15.86 5.24 -11.31
CA GLU A 849 -15.57 4.40 -12.49
C GLU A 849 -16.25 4.90 -13.77
N ARG A 850 -17.52 5.36 -13.68
CA ARG A 850 -18.22 5.94 -14.83
C ARG A 850 -17.54 7.24 -15.30
N SER A 851 -17.06 8.05 -14.36
CA SER A 851 -16.35 9.30 -14.60
C SER A 851 -15.01 9.02 -15.28
N MET A 852 -14.21 8.12 -14.70
CA MET A 852 -12.94 7.64 -15.26
C MET A 852 -13.12 7.13 -16.70
N ALA A 853 -14.15 6.32 -16.96
CA ALA A 853 -14.41 5.82 -18.31
C ALA A 853 -14.67 6.94 -19.32
N MET A 854 -15.48 7.95 -18.95
CA MET A 854 -15.74 9.11 -19.82
C MET A 854 -14.49 9.98 -20.00
N GLY A 855 -13.75 10.22 -18.94
CA GLY A 855 -12.51 10.99 -18.96
C GLY A 855 -11.47 10.36 -19.89
N CYS A 856 -11.15 9.08 -19.67
CA CYS A 856 -10.18 8.33 -20.47
C CYS A 856 -10.61 8.24 -21.95
N LEU A 857 -11.88 7.97 -22.26
CA LEU A 857 -12.37 7.99 -23.64
C LEU A 857 -12.24 9.38 -24.28
N GLY A 858 -12.45 10.44 -23.50
CA GLY A 858 -12.20 11.83 -23.92
C GLY A 858 -10.72 12.10 -24.20
N GLU A 859 -9.82 11.65 -23.33
CA GLU A 859 -8.37 11.76 -23.51
C GLU A 859 -7.89 11.01 -24.76
N ILE A 860 -8.39 9.79 -24.99
CA ILE A 860 -8.14 9.02 -26.21
C ILE A 860 -8.63 9.80 -27.44
N ALA A 861 -9.85 10.33 -27.41
CA ALA A 861 -10.41 11.11 -28.51
C ALA A 861 -9.63 12.40 -28.80
N ASN A 862 -9.08 13.03 -27.76
CA ASN A 862 -8.24 14.21 -27.87
C ASN A 862 -6.84 13.87 -28.41
N GLY A 863 -6.15 12.92 -27.77
CA GLY A 863 -4.77 12.54 -28.05
C GLY A 863 -4.58 11.96 -29.45
N MET A 864 -5.48 11.08 -29.89
CA MET A 864 -5.37 10.42 -31.21
C MET A 864 -5.57 11.37 -32.40
N SER A 865 -6.06 12.59 -32.16
CA SER A 865 -6.48 13.50 -33.24
C SER A 865 -7.41 12.77 -34.23
N THR A 866 -7.20 12.90 -35.55
CA THR A 866 -8.04 12.24 -36.56
C THR A 866 -8.07 10.72 -36.49
N GLY A 867 -7.15 10.08 -35.76
CA GLY A 867 -7.14 8.63 -35.52
C GLY A 867 -8.40 8.12 -34.83
N ILE A 868 -9.12 8.96 -34.08
CA ILE A 868 -10.39 8.60 -33.42
C ILE A 868 -11.53 8.29 -34.39
N THR A 869 -11.39 8.68 -35.67
CA THR A 869 -12.47 8.58 -36.68
C THR A 869 -13.09 7.18 -36.72
N GLU A 870 -12.28 6.11 -36.70
CA GLU A 870 -12.81 4.74 -36.80
C GLU A 870 -13.67 4.29 -35.60
N PHE A 871 -13.54 4.96 -34.45
CA PHE A 871 -14.27 4.64 -33.23
C PHE A 871 -15.49 5.54 -32.98
N THR A 872 -15.69 6.56 -33.82
CA THR A 872 -16.71 7.60 -33.61
C THR A 872 -18.11 7.02 -33.45
N GLU A 873 -18.50 6.07 -34.31
CA GLU A 873 -19.85 5.48 -34.27
C GLU A 873 -20.10 4.67 -32.98
N GLN A 874 -19.04 4.07 -32.41
CA GLN A 874 -19.12 3.35 -31.14
C GLN A 874 -19.17 4.31 -29.94
N LEU A 875 -18.32 5.34 -29.94
CA LEU A 875 -18.16 6.25 -28.80
C LEU A 875 -19.28 7.28 -28.69
N PHE A 876 -19.76 7.80 -29.82
CA PHE A 876 -20.75 8.87 -29.86
C PHE A 876 -22.01 8.59 -29.01
N PRO A 877 -22.73 7.46 -29.18
CA PRO A 877 -23.93 7.20 -28.37
C PRO A 877 -23.63 7.03 -26.88
N LEU A 878 -22.45 6.49 -26.55
CA LEU A 878 -22.01 6.29 -25.16
C LEU A 878 -21.78 7.65 -24.48
N ILE A 879 -20.99 8.52 -25.10
CA ILE A 879 -20.64 9.84 -24.56
C ILE A 879 -21.89 10.72 -24.46
N VAL A 880 -22.78 10.70 -25.47
CA VAL A 880 -24.04 11.47 -25.43
C VAL A 880 -24.92 11.04 -24.25
N LYS A 881 -24.93 9.75 -23.90
CA LYS A 881 -25.62 9.27 -22.70
C LYS A 881 -25.00 9.83 -21.42
N GLY A 882 -23.66 9.93 -21.36
CA GLY A 882 -22.91 10.53 -20.26
C GLY A 882 -23.27 11.99 -19.97
N LEU A 883 -23.65 12.78 -20.98
CA LEU A 883 -24.10 14.18 -20.79
C LEU A 883 -25.35 14.31 -19.93
N SER A 884 -26.09 13.22 -19.73
CA SER A 884 -27.31 13.16 -18.91
C SER A 884 -27.15 12.24 -17.69
N ASP A 885 -25.92 11.96 -17.27
CA ASP A 885 -25.65 11.18 -16.05
C ASP A 885 -26.14 11.93 -14.80
N GLU A 886 -26.46 11.18 -13.74
CA GLU A 886 -26.94 11.76 -12.49
C GLU A 886 -25.83 12.50 -11.73
N GLU A 887 -24.57 12.13 -11.98
CA GLU A 887 -23.40 12.69 -11.31
C GLU A 887 -22.73 13.80 -12.12
N ASP A 888 -22.43 14.92 -11.45
CA ASP A 888 -21.85 16.12 -12.04
C ASP A 888 -20.51 15.84 -12.74
N GLU A 889 -19.62 15.11 -12.07
CA GLU A 889 -18.29 14.79 -12.59
C GLU A 889 -18.35 13.96 -13.89
N VAL A 890 -19.26 12.98 -13.95
CA VAL A 890 -19.48 12.17 -15.14
C VAL A 890 -19.98 13.03 -16.31
N ARG A 891 -20.88 13.98 -16.03
CA ARG A 891 -21.36 14.95 -17.04
C ARG A 891 -20.24 15.88 -17.52
N SER A 892 -19.36 16.32 -16.61
CA SER A 892 -18.17 17.13 -16.92
C SER A 892 -17.27 16.40 -17.92
N ASN A 893 -16.87 15.16 -17.59
CA ASN A 893 -16.01 14.34 -18.43
C ASN A 893 -16.67 13.94 -19.76
N ALA A 894 -17.98 13.71 -19.76
CA ALA A 894 -18.73 13.50 -21.01
C ALA A 894 -18.76 14.76 -21.89
N ALA A 895 -18.83 15.96 -21.31
CA ALA A 895 -18.77 17.22 -22.04
C ALA A 895 -17.39 17.41 -22.71
N PHE A 896 -16.31 17.17 -21.96
CA PHE A 896 -14.96 17.13 -22.53
C PHE A 896 -14.85 16.12 -23.69
N ALA A 897 -15.28 14.88 -23.45
CA ALA A 897 -15.19 13.79 -24.43
C ALA A 897 -15.97 14.08 -25.72
N ILE A 898 -17.20 14.62 -25.63
CA ILE A 898 -17.99 14.93 -26.83
C ILE A 898 -17.37 16.09 -27.62
N GLY A 899 -16.79 17.07 -26.93
CA GLY A 899 -16.05 18.18 -27.51
C GLY A 899 -14.84 17.69 -28.30
N ALA A 900 -14.01 16.87 -27.66
CA ALA A 900 -12.82 16.25 -28.27
C ALA A 900 -13.21 15.39 -29.49
N LEU A 901 -14.23 14.53 -29.36
CA LEU A 901 -14.70 13.69 -30.45
C LEU A 901 -15.17 14.53 -31.65
N CYS A 902 -16.01 15.54 -31.41
CA CYS A 902 -16.51 16.44 -32.47
C CYS A 902 -15.39 17.23 -33.16
N GLN A 903 -14.38 17.67 -32.41
CA GLN A 903 -13.22 18.37 -32.97
C GLN A 903 -12.42 17.48 -33.91
N ASN A 904 -12.14 16.25 -33.48
CA ASN A 904 -11.11 15.41 -34.07
C ASN A 904 -11.62 14.43 -35.12
N THR A 905 -12.87 13.97 -35.03
CA THR A 905 -13.42 13.05 -36.03
C THR A 905 -13.50 13.68 -37.43
N THR A 906 -13.39 12.84 -38.46
CA THR A 906 -13.67 13.21 -39.85
C THR A 906 -15.06 12.79 -40.31
N ILE A 907 -15.82 12.06 -39.48
CA ILE A 907 -17.24 11.80 -39.71
C ILE A 907 -18.02 13.09 -39.48
N ASP A 908 -18.93 13.43 -40.41
CA ASP A 908 -19.76 14.62 -40.27
C ASP A 908 -20.86 14.41 -39.23
N LEU A 909 -20.66 14.99 -38.04
CA LEU A 909 -21.61 14.97 -36.93
C LEU A 909 -22.51 16.22 -36.87
N SER A 910 -22.43 17.11 -37.87
CA SER A 910 -23.14 18.41 -37.84
C SER A 910 -24.66 18.28 -37.66
N SER A 911 -25.26 17.22 -38.19
CA SER A 911 -26.70 16.93 -38.03
C SER A 911 -27.12 16.72 -36.57
N HIS A 912 -26.19 16.32 -35.69
CA HIS A 912 -26.45 16.07 -34.28
C HIS A 912 -26.24 17.30 -33.38
N TYR A 913 -25.60 18.36 -33.89
CA TYR A 913 -25.22 19.53 -33.09
C TYR A 913 -26.40 20.20 -32.36
N PRO A 914 -27.60 20.36 -32.96
CA PRO A 914 -28.75 20.91 -32.22
C PRO A 914 -29.13 20.08 -30.99
N ALA A 915 -29.08 18.75 -31.09
CA ALA A 915 -29.38 17.85 -29.97
C ALA A 915 -28.26 17.89 -28.91
N LEU A 916 -26.99 17.94 -29.34
CA LEU A 916 -25.86 18.08 -28.42
C LEU A 916 -25.91 19.40 -27.65
N LEU A 917 -26.20 20.52 -28.31
CA LEU A 917 -26.36 21.81 -27.64
C LEU A 917 -27.51 21.80 -26.64
N GLN A 918 -28.61 21.10 -26.95
CA GLN A 918 -29.70 20.91 -26.00
C GLN A 918 -29.28 20.07 -24.78
N ALA A 919 -28.43 19.05 -24.97
CA ALA A 919 -27.89 18.23 -23.89
C ALA A 919 -26.82 18.96 -23.05
N LEU A 920 -26.02 19.84 -23.66
CA LEU A 920 -24.99 20.63 -22.98
C LEU A 920 -25.56 21.85 -22.23
N TYR A 921 -26.68 22.42 -22.68
CA TYR A 921 -27.25 23.63 -22.08
C TYR A 921 -27.50 23.56 -20.56
N PRO A 922 -28.05 22.45 -20.00
CA PRO A 922 -28.21 22.31 -18.54
C PRO A 922 -26.90 22.45 -17.76
N LEU A 923 -25.75 22.07 -18.36
CA LEU A 923 -24.43 22.13 -17.72
C LEU A 923 -23.93 23.57 -17.47
N PHE A 924 -24.63 24.56 -18.01
CA PHE A 924 -24.38 26.00 -17.75
C PHE A 924 -25.25 26.56 -16.62
N GLN A 925 -26.14 25.77 -16.02
CA GLN A 925 -27.14 26.27 -15.06
C GLN A 925 -27.14 25.49 -13.76
N GLY A 926 -26.98 26.19 -12.63
CA GLY A 926 -27.17 25.63 -11.29
C GLY A 926 -26.33 24.38 -11.02
N GLN A 927 -25.09 24.36 -11.52
CA GLN A 927 -24.13 23.30 -11.22
C GLN A 927 -23.43 23.60 -9.90
N ASP A 928 -23.21 22.56 -9.10
CA ASP A 928 -22.45 22.65 -7.86
C ASP A 928 -20.95 22.63 -8.18
N LEU A 929 -20.53 21.79 -9.13
CA LEU A 929 -19.15 21.75 -9.64
C LEU A 929 -18.93 22.73 -10.79
N SER A 930 -18.04 23.71 -10.57
CA SER A 930 -17.68 24.69 -11.62
C SER A 930 -17.00 24.05 -12.84
N ASN A 931 -16.28 22.94 -12.64
CA ASN A 931 -15.63 22.17 -13.71
C ASN A 931 -16.63 21.71 -14.81
N VAL A 932 -17.87 21.38 -14.42
CA VAL A 932 -18.91 20.97 -15.38
C VAL A 932 -19.20 22.05 -16.41
N THR A 933 -19.30 23.30 -15.94
CA THR A 933 -19.54 24.45 -16.81
C THR A 933 -18.30 24.76 -17.66
N ASP A 934 -17.09 24.61 -17.12
CA ASP A 934 -15.85 24.86 -17.84
C ASP A 934 -15.69 23.89 -19.03
N ASN A 935 -15.90 22.59 -18.80
CA ASN A 935 -15.87 21.57 -19.85
C ASN A 935 -16.99 21.70 -20.88
N ALA A 936 -18.20 22.10 -20.46
CA ALA A 936 -19.28 22.40 -21.39
C ALA A 936 -18.93 23.61 -22.28
N CYS A 937 -18.29 24.65 -21.71
CA CYS A 937 -17.73 25.78 -22.45
C CYS A 937 -16.72 25.30 -23.51
N GLY A 938 -15.76 24.49 -23.08
CA GLY A 938 -14.78 23.83 -23.93
C GLY A 938 -15.39 23.06 -25.11
N ALA A 939 -16.39 22.23 -24.83
CA ALA A 939 -17.08 21.42 -25.83
C ALA A 939 -17.77 22.29 -26.89
N VAL A 940 -18.52 23.30 -26.45
CA VAL A 940 -19.21 24.25 -27.33
C VAL A 940 -18.21 25.03 -28.19
N ALA A 941 -17.07 25.43 -27.61
CA ALA A 941 -16.01 26.14 -28.34
C ALA A 941 -15.47 25.30 -29.51
N ARG A 942 -15.12 24.04 -29.24
CA ARG A 942 -14.64 23.07 -30.24
C ARG A 942 -15.68 22.81 -31.34
N MET A 943 -16.95 22.65 -30.97
CA MET A 943 -18.05 22.46 -31.92
C MET A 943 -18.21 23.67 -32.87
N ILE A 944 -18.23 24.90 -32.33
CA ILE A 944 -18.36 26.11 -33.16
C ILE A 944 -17.16 26.24 -34.11
N MET A 945 -15.94 25.99 -33.62
CA MET A 945 -14.74 26.05 -34.46
C MET A 945 -14.75 25.02 -35.60
N LYS A 946 -15.29 23.82 -35.36
CA LYS A 946 -15.38 22.75 -36.37
C LYS A 946 -16.44 23.04 -37.44
N HIS A 947 -17.65 23.45 -37.02
CA HIS A 947 -18.78 23.70 -37.92
C HIS A 947 -19.52 25.01 -37.59
N PRO A 948 -18.93 26.18 -37.90
CA PRO A 948 -19.45 27.48 -37.46
C PRO A 948 -20.82 27.84 -38.05
N ASN A 949 -21.18 27.26 -39.20
CA ASN A 949 -22.44 27.52 -39.90
C ASN A 949 -23.64 26.73 -39.33
N VAL A 950 -23.38 25.76 -38.46
CA VAL A 950 -24.39 24.82 -37.93
C VAL A 950 -24.88 25.24 -36.55
N VAL A 951 -24.02 25.89 -35.77
CA VAL A 951 -24.35 26.39 -34.43
C VAL A 951 -25.03 27.75 -34.55
N PRO A 952 -26.17 28.01 -33.87
CA PRO A 952 -26.77 29.34 -33.81
C PRO A 952 -25.95 30.25 -32.87
N VAL A 953 -24.79 30.70 -33.34
CA VAL A 953 -23.77 31.43 -32.55
C VAL A 953 -24.35 32.60 -31.76
N GLU A 954 -25.26 33.40 -32.35
CA GLU A 954 -25.89 34.53 -31.66
C GLU A 954 -26.78 34.15 -30.47
N GLN A 955 -27.32 32.93 -30.45
CA GLN A 955 -28.12 32.41 -29.33
C GLN A 955 -27.22 31.73 -28.27
N VAL A 956 -26.09 31.18 -28.69
CA VAL A 956 -25.16 30.46 -27.82
C VAL A 956 -24.22 31.41 -27.08
N LEU A 957 -23.72 32.46 -27.74
CA LEU A 957 -22.73 33.39 -27.17
C LEU A 957 -23.15 34.05 -25.83
N PRO A 958 -24.42 34.47 -25.61
CA PRO A 958 -24.81 35.03 -24.32
C PRO A 958 -24.58 34.09 -23.14
N VAL A 959 -24.91 32.81 -23.30
CA VAL A 959 -24.75 31.78 -22.25
C VAL A 959 -23.26 31.45 -22.09
N PHE A 960 -22.56 31.26 -23.22
CA PHE A 960 -21.14 30.96 -23.26
C PHE A 960 -20.28 32.02 -22.56
N VAL A 961 -20.51 33.31 -22.86
CA VAL A 961 -19.71 34.40 -22.26
C VAL A 961 -20.08 34.65 -20.80
N GLN A 962 -21.31 34.35 -20.39
CA GLN A 962 -21.70 34.45 -18.97
C GLN A 962 -20.97 33.43 -18.09
N ALA A 963 -20.54 32.31 -18.66
CA ALA A 963 -19.73 31.31 -17.96
C ALA A 963 -18.25 31.71 -17.79
N LEU A 964 -17.80 32.82 -18.39
CA LEU A 964 -16.41 33.27 -18.30
C LEU A 964 -16.19 34.30 -17.19
N PRO A 965 -15.01 34.31 -16.54
CA PRO A 965 -13.86 33.41 -16.75
C PRO A 965 -14.13 31.98 -16.27
N LEU A 966 -13.41 31.01 -16.85
CA LEU A 966 -13.38 29.64 -16.33
C LEU A 966 -12.77 29.66 -14.93
N LYS A 967 -13.09 28.65 -14.11
CA LYS A 967 -12.79 28.68 -12.67
C LYS A 967 -11.89 27.55 -12.20
N VAL A 968 -11.98 26.38 -12.83
CA VAL A 968 -11.33 25.15 -12.38
C VAL A 968 -10.52 24.54 -13.52
N ASP A 969 -11.15 24.22 -14.66
CA ASP A 969 -10.47 23.58 -15.78
C ASP A 969 -9.91 24.61 -16.77
N PHE A 970 -8.68 25.04 -16.50
CA PHE A 970 -8.01 26.04 -17.32
C PHE A 970 -7.41 25.46 -18.62
N GLU A 971 -7.37 24.14 -18.82
CA GLU A 971 -6.99 23.57 -20.12
C GLU A 971 -8.04 23.95 -21.20
N GLU A 972 -9.29 24.10 -20.78
CA GLU A 972 -10.40 24.55 -21.62
C GLU A 972 -10.34 26.02 -22.03
N ASN A 973 -9.47 26.83 -21.40
CA ASN A 973 -9.22 28.20 -21.85
C ASN A 973 -8.64 28.23 -23.27
N GLU A 974 -7.86 27.23 -23.68
CA GLU A 974 -7.27 27.20 -25.02
C GLU A 974 -8.34 27.18 -26.14
N PRO A 975 -9.26 26.20 -26.22
CA PRO A 975 -10.32 26.21 -27.22
C PRO A 975 -11.28 27.40 -27.07
N VAL A 976 -11.63 27.78 -25.83
CA VAL A 976 -12.53 28.89 -25.54
C VAL A 976 -11.99 30.21 -26.10
N PHE A 977 -10.74 30.57 -25.78
CA PHE A 977 -10.17 31.82 -26.23
C PHE A 977 -9.81 31.79 -27.71
N LYS A 978 -9.37 30.65 -28.26
CA LYS A 978 -9.18 30.51 -29.72
C LYS A 978 -10.47 30.79 -30.49
N LEU A 979 -11.62 30.30 -30.01
CA LEU A 979 -12.91 30.66 -30.58
C LEU A 979 -13.14 32.17 -30.51
N LEU A 980 -12.99 32.79 -29.34
CA LEU A 980 -13.22 34.23 -29.16
C LEU A 980 -12.31 35.07 -30.09
N PHE A 981 -11.02 34.74 -30.19
CA PHE A 981 -10.10 35.41 -31.10
C PHE A 981 -10.53 35.27 -32.56
N SER A 982 -11.01 34.08 -32.96
CA SER A 982 -11.52 33.87 -34.32
C SER A 982 -12.75 34.74 -34.61
N LEU A 983 -13.67 34.88 -33.66
CA LEU A 983 -14.88 35.69 -33.82
C LEU A 983 -14.58 37.20 -33.82
N ILE A 984 -13.61 37.65 -33.03
CA ILE A 984 -13.10 39.04 -33.04
C ILE A 984 -12.51 39.36 -34.43
N ARG A 985 -11.64 38.49 -34.95
CA ARG A 985 -11.05 38.67 -36.29
C ARG A 985 -12.10 38.64 -37.40
N ALA A 986 -13.15 37.83 -37.23
CA ALA A 986 -14.30 37.76 -38.13
C ALA A 986 -15.27 38.96 -38.00
N GLN A 987 -15.02 39.91 -37.09
CA GLN A 987 -15.89 41.06 -36.82
C GLN A 987 -17.33 40.67 -36.47
N ASN A 988 -17.50 39.61 -35.67
CA ASN A 988 -18.82 39.15 -35.26
C ASN A 988 -19.60 40.24 -34.50
N ALA A 989 -20.83 40.54 -34.95
CA ALA A 989 -21.61 41.67 -34.46
C ALA A 989 -21.94 41.57 -32.95
N TRP A 990 -22.25 40.37 -32.46
CA TRP A 990 -22.56 40.17 -31.04
C TRP A 990 -21.32 40.35 -30.16
N ILE A 991 -20.16 39.83 -30.58
CA ILE A 991 -18.88 39.99 -29.87
C ILE A 991 -18.53 41.48 -29.75
N PHE A 992 -18.65 42.24 -30.84
CA PHE A 992 -18.36 43.68 -30.80
C PHE A 992 -19.37 44.48 -29.97
N ALA A 993 -20.63 44.06 -29.92
CA ALA A 993 -21.63 44.67 -29.03
C ALA A 993 -21.32 44.42 -27.54
N ASN A 994 -20.61 43.34 -27.20
CA ASN A 994 -20.28 42.93 -25.83
C ASN A 994 -18.77 43.00 -25.53
N LEU A 995 -18.02 43.76 -26.33
CA LEU A 995 -16.56 43.80 -26.26
C LEU A 995 -16.03 44.26 -24.89
N VAL A 996 -16.75 45.14 -24.20
CA VAL A 996 -16.39 45.62 -22.86
C VAL A 996 -16.42 44.48 -21.83
N GLN A 997 -17.40 43.59 -21.90
CA GLN A 997 -17.49 42.42 -21.02
C GLN A 997 -16.32 41.46 -21.28
N LEU A 998 -16.00 41.21 -22.55
CA LEU A 998 -14.88 40.34 -22.92
C LEU A 998 -13.52 40.92 -22.49
N LEU A 999 -13.34 42.24 -22.59
CA LEU A 999 -12.13 42.90 -22.08
C LEU A 999 -12.01 42.79 -20.56
N ALA A 1000 -13.12 42.75 -19.82
CA ALA A 1000 -13.09 42.50 -18.38
C ALA A 1000 -12.62 41.06 -18.08
N VAL A 1001 -13.09 40.07 -18.83
CA VAL A 1001 -12.60 38.68 -18.73
C VAL A 1001 -11.10 38.61 -19.04
N PHE A 1002 -10.63 39.24 -20.12
CA PHE A 1002 -9.20 39.26 -20.44
C PHE A 1002 -8.38 39.95 -19.36
N ALA A 1003 -8.90 41.02 -18.77
CA ALA A 1003 -8.24 41.75 -17.69
C ALA A 1003 -8.09 40.90 -16.42
N ASP A 1004 -8.99 39.95 -16.21
CA ASP A 1004 -8.99 39.05 -15.07
C ASP A 1004 -8.05 37.85 -15.28
N VAL A 1005 -8.03 37.26 -16.48
CA VAL A 1005 -7.25 36.04 -16.79
C VAL A 1005 -5.78 36.35 -17.15
N LEU A 1006 -5.49 37.43 -17.89
CA LEU A 1006 -4.12 37.74 -18.33
C LEU A 1006 -3.10 37.91 -17.19
N PRO A 1007 -3.43 38.46 -16.02
CA PRO A 1007 -2.49 38.57 -14.91
C PRO A 1007 -2.20 37.24 -14.22
N ARG A 1008 -3.07 36.23 -14.34
CA ARG A 1008 -2.96 34.98 -13.60
C ARG A 1008 -2.00 34.02 -14.30
N GLU A 1009 -1.02 33.52 -13.58
CA GLU A 1009 -0.06 32.54 -14.08
C GLU A 1009 -0.70 31.14 -14.11
N GLY A 1010 -0.26 30.27 -15.01
CA GLY A 1010 -0.81 28.91 -15.14
C GLY A 1010 -2.15 28.77 -15.88
N GLU A 1011 -3.06 29.76 -15.80
CA GLU A 1011 -4.41 29.64 -16.42
C GLU A 1011 -4.43 29.71 -17.96
N LEU A 1012 -3.32 30.13 -18.59
CA LEU A 1012 -3.20 30.25 -20.04
C LEU A 1012 -1.88 29.64 -20.53
N LYS A 1013 -1.98 28.78 -21.54
CA LYS A 1013 -0.81 28.32 -22.30
C LYS A 1013 -0.06 29.53 -22.90
N PRO A 1014 1.29 29.47 -22.99
CA PRO A 1014 2.10 30.60 -23.46
C PRO A 1014 1.67 31.16 -24.82
N THR A 1015 1.28 30.28 -25.75
CA THR A 1015 0.79 30.65 -27.08
C THR A 1015 -0.56 31.37 -27.02
N THR A 1016 -1.53 30.85 -26.27
CA THR A 1016 -2.85 31.46 -26.05
C THR A 1016 -2.72 32.82 -25.37
N ARG A 1017 -1.83 32.95 -24.36
CA ARG A 1017 -1.52 34.21 -23.68
C ARG A 1017 -0.96 35.24 -24.65
N GLN A 1018 0.03 34.86 -25.45
CA GLN A 1018 0.64 35.74 -26.45
C GLN A 1018 -0.40 36.22 -27.48
N GLU A 1019 -1.25 35.32 -27.94
CA GLU A 1019 -2.33 35.64 -28.88
C GLU A 1019 -3.35 36.59 -28.26
N MET A 1020 -3.72 36.40 -26.99
CA MET A 1020 -4.60 37.31 -26.26
C MET A 1020 -4.02 38.72 -26.16
N VAL A 1021 -2.74 38.84 -25.80
CA VAL A 1021 -2.03 40.13 -25.74
C VAL A 1021 -2.04 40.83 -27.10
N GLU A 1022 -1.82 40.08 -28.19
CA GLU A 1022 -1.85 40.64 -29.53
C GLU A 1022 -3.25 41.13 -29.92
N ILE A 1023 -4.30 40.37 -29.58
CA ILE A 1023 -5.70 40.81 -29.76
C ILE A 1023 -5.99 42.10 -28.98
N VAL A 1024 -5.54 42.20 -27.73
CA VAL A 1024 -5.70 43.40 -26.89
C VAL A 1024 -5.00 44.61 -27.53
N LYS A 1025 -3.78 44.43 -28.06
CA LYS A 1025 -3.05 45.49 -28.80
C LYS A 1025 -3.80 45.94 -30.06
N GLN A 1026 -4.32 45.00 -30.84
CA GLN A 1026 -5.09 45.29 -32.05
C GLN A 1026 -6.37 46.06 -31.72
N LEU A 1027 -7.12 45.65 -30.70
CA LEU A 1027 -8.34 46.33 -30.28
C LEU A 1027 -8.08 47.74 -29.77
N ASN A 1028 -6.98 47.96 -29.03
CA ASN A 1028 -6.59 49.28 -28.54
C ASN A 1028 -6.26 50.25 -29.70
N GLN A 1029 -5.60 49.75 -30.75
CA GLN A 1029 -5.29 50.54 -31.94
C GLN A 1029 -6.55 50.84 -32.77
N GLN A 1030 -7.41 49.84 -32.96
CA GLN A 1030 -8.58 49.95 -33.82
C GLN A 1030 -9.73 50.75 -33.18
N PHE A 1031 -9.86 50.69 -31.85
CA PHE A 1031 -10.94 51.35 -31.10
C PHE A 1031 -10.41 52.16 -29.91
N PRO A 1032 -9.76 53.32 -30.14
CA PRO A 1032 -9.21 54.15 -29.07
C PRO A 1032 -10.23 54.59 -28.01
N ALA A 1033 -11.52 54.63 -28.36
CA ALA A 1033 -12.62 54.96 -27.46
C ALA A 1033 -12.82 53.95 -26.32
N LEU A 1034 -12.30 52.72 -26.45
CA LEU A 1034 -12.34 51.70 -25.38
C LEU A 1034 -11.38 52.02 -24.23
N ASN A 1035 -10.42 52.94 -24.44
CA ASN A 1035 -9.46 53.41 -23.45
C ASN A 1035 -8.73 52.26 -22.70
N ILE A 1036 -8.35 51.20 -23.42
CA ILE A 1036 -7.75 49.96 -22.86
C ILE A 1036 -6.48 50.26 -22.06
N ALA A 1037 -5.68 51.24 -22.49
CA ALA A 1037 -4.48 51.67 -21.77
C ALA A 1037 -4.73 52.16 -20.33
N SER A 1038 -5.98 52.48 -19.97
CA SER A 1038 -6.37 52.90 -18.62
C SER A 1038 -6.98 51.79 -17.77
N THR A 1039 -7.15 50.58 -18.32
CA THR A 1039 -7.65 49.40 -17.59
C THR A 1039 -6.47 48.54 -17.12
N PRO A 1040 -6.69 47.46 -16.33
CA PRO A 1040 -5.62 46.54 -15.95
C PRO A 1040 -4.86 45.93 -17.15
N LEU A 1041 -5.51 45.87 -18.33
CA LEU A 1041 -4.89 45.42 -19.57
C LEU A 1041 -3.80 46.35 -20.09
N GLY A 1042 -3.73 47.59 -19.63
CA GLY A 1042 -2.69 48.55 -20.01
C GLY A 1042 -1.27 48.07 -19.71
N ALA A 1043 -1.10 47.15 -18.75
CA ALA A 1043 0.20 46.53 -18.45
C ALA A 1043 0.74 45.63 -19.58
N PHE A 1044 -0.11 45.22 -20.52
CA PHE A 1044 0.23 44.30 -21.61
C PHE A 1044 0.31 44.97 -23.00
N LEU A 1045 0.05 46.28 -23.09
CA LEU A 1045 0.20 47.09 -24.31
C LEU A 1045 1.65 47.55 -24.49
#